data_AF-A0A3R7BP56-F1
#
_entry.id   AF-A0A3R7BP56-F1
#
_cell.length_a   1.000
_cell.length_b   1.000
_cell.length_c   1.000
_cell.angle_alpha   90.00
_cell.angle_beta   90.00
_cell.angle_gamma   90.00
#
_symmetry.space_group_name_H-M   'P 1'
#
loop_
_entity.id
_entity.type
_entity.pdbx_description
1 polymer ?
#
loop_
_entity_poly.entity_id
_entity_poly.type
_entity_poly.pdbx_seq_one_letter_code
_entity_poly.pdbx_strand_id
1 'polypeptide(L)'
;MEVDYTPTFGFDVASRLPPKALDVVVRIVKAVKALAPEKIKYDLLGKVFHDLIPFETRKAVAAFYTNNEAAELLAHLSIDSADAKVMDLACGSGTLLVAAYHRKRELLEEGGGYFGLEEHRRFLEEDLTGIDIMPFAAHLAVVHLSLQAPVYETERVRVAVWDSTELRPGQTIPAIHRELREAYKRPPLEAFLEGRPAFEEKAYVKKGVVTAEGVGGEAIELEKVDVVIMNPPFTRQERLPKEYKKALDSRLKDYKDKLHGQLGLHGYFILLADRFLKPGGRLALVLPATILRINSTKGIRSMLTENYEIEYIITTYQRAAFSEGAQFREILLIAKKSTSLKNQPCTIIFLKNLPKDATSAINLANKIKNLKKRLNIGEIYENNDFTMININQIEIRENNENLFKFIACENLNLHKIWYKIQKKARKNLIPFSDYLSQIGGDIEEGARARSQILRAPIGSMYILFSKSRANKREDKWVIKDITGKFLIAENLIDQKTIKIPLKSLKYGLRRLSGINMIDLSNRLDYILVKEFPGLKDFFLTENVDSILSDLMKWRKYLSRRLSKMLIAFRFDMSAKGTTLFSWYSSVPLIGCGVVWNITGLMDEDAKVLTIWFNSTINILQMFLNRVETRGAWMQFHKYVMKSLLILNPSKLTKDKKKSLLQVFDEIKNLEFPTFLNQLEESHPARRKIDEVILKTLGFKEKEIKDLLDYLYPALHREILRLKELMAG
;
A
#
# COMPACT_ATOMS: atom_id res chain seq x y z
N MET A 1 -45.27 -31.99 15.75
CA MET A 1 -44.32 -31.02 15.18
C MET A 1 -45.06 -30.39 14.02
N GLU A 2 -45.69 -29.23 14.22
CA GLU A 2 -46.48 -28.52 13.19
C GLU A 2 -45.63 -27.48 12.43
N VAL A 3 -44.33 -27.43 12.68
CA VAL A 3 -43.38 -26.60 11.94
C VAL A 3 -42.46 -27.54 11.17
N ASP A 4 -42.57 -27.51 9.85
CA ASP A 4 -41.70 -28.26 8.95
C ASP A 4 -40.38 -27.48 8.81
N TYR A 5 -39.29 -28.02 9.35
CA TYR A 5 -37.98 -27.38 9.22
C TYR A 5 -37.41 -27.73 7.85
N THR A 6 -37.56 -26.81 6.88
CA THR A 6 -36.94 -26.97 5.57
C THR A 6 -35.42 -26.87 5.68
N PRO A 7 -34.63 -27.79 5.08
CA PRO A 7 -33.17 -27.77 5.20
C PRO A 7 -32.56 -26.47 4.63
N THR A 8 -31.82 -25.73 5.45
CA THR A 8 -30.99 -24.55 5.06
C THR A 8 -29.84 -24.87 4.09
N PHE A 9 -29.66 -26.13 3.73
CA PHE A 9 -28.78 -26.56 2.66
C PHE A 9 -29.57 -27.56 1.82
N GLY A 10 -29.98 -27.18 0.61
CA GLY A 10 -30.65 -28.08 -0.35
C GLY A 10 -29.77 -29.22 -0.89
N PHE A 11 -28.64 -29.50 -0.24
CA PHE A 11 -27.73 -30.58 -0.58
C PHE A 11 -28.02 -31.75 0.34
N ASP A 12 -28.38 -32.89 -0.23
CA ASP A 12 -28.41 -34.15 0.50
C ASP A 12 -26.98 -34.63 0.80
N VAL A 13 -26.41 -34.07 1.87
CA VAL A 13 -25.11 -34.48 2.41
C VAL A 13 -25.26 -35.79 3.19
N ALA A 14 -26.42 -36.00 3.81
CA ALA A 14 -26.69 -37.15 4.67
C ALA A 14 -26.56 -38.47 3.90
N SER A 15 -27.10 -38.57 2.68
CA SER A 15 -26.96 -39.79 1.86
C SER A 15 -25.55 -40.05 1.37
N ARG A 16 -24.68 -39.04 1.34
CA ARG A 16 -23.27 -39.16 0.92
C ARG A 16 -22.33 -39.55 2.05
N LEU A 17 -22.79 -39.54 3.30
CA LEU A 17 -21.99 -39.94 4.46
C LEU A 17 -22.00 -41.47 4.61
N PRO A 18 -20.84 -42.12 4.81
CA PRO A 18 -20.82 -43.56 5.08
C PRO A 18 -21.52 -43.86 6.40
N PRO A 19 -22.15 -45.04 6.58
CA PRO A 19 -22.88 -45.38 7.81
C PRO A 19 -22.06 -45.22 9.09
N LYS A 20 -20.73 -45.45 9.01
CA LYS A 20 -19.77 -45.25 10.12
C LYS A 20 -19.62 -43.78 10.56
N ALA A 21 -19.99 -42.82 9.73
CA ALA A 21 -19.97 -41.39 10.08
C ALA A 21 -21.18 -40.98 10.93
N LEU A 22 -22.25 -41.78 10.96
CA LEU A 22 -23.47 -41.44 11.70
C LEU A 22 -23.21 -41.24 13.20
N ASP A 23 -22.44 -42.13 13.81
CA ASP A 23 -22.07 -42.01 15.23
C ASP A 23 -21.28 -40.73 15.53
N VAL A 24 -20.41 -40.33 14.60
CA VAL A 24 -19.61 -39.10 14.71
C VAL A 24 -20.52 -37.88 14.56
N VAL A 25 -21.41 -37.86 13.58
CA VAL A 25 -22.39 -36.78 13.38
C VAL A 25 -23.30 -36.64 14.59
N VAL A 26 -23.82 -37.74 15.14
CA VAL A 26 -24.66 -37.72 16.35
C VAL A 26 -23.88 -37.15 17.54
N ARG A 27 -22.61 -37.50 17.72
CA ARG A 27 -21.76 -36.91 18.77
C ARG A 27 -21.54 -35.42 18.57
N ILE A 28 -21.28 -34.98 17.33
CA ILE A 28 -21.11 -33.56 17.00
C ILE A 28 -22.41 -32.80 17.27
N VAL A 29 -23.56 -33.30 16.81
CA VAL A 29 -24.86 -32.66 17.05
C VAL A 29 -25.18 -32.59 18.53
N LYS A 30 -24.90 -33.66 19.31
CA LYS A 30 -25.06 -33.65 20.78
C LYS A 30 -24.15 -32.61 21.43
N ALA A 31 -22.89 -32.50 21.00
CA ALA A 31 -21.96 -31.49 21.50
C ALA A 31 -22.44 -30.08 21.17
N VAL A 32 -22.87 -29.82 19.94
CA VAL A 32 -23.42 -28.51 19.53
C VAL A 32 -24.69 -28.17 20.32
N LYS A 33 -25.62 -29.12 20.50
CA LYS A 33 -26.81 -28.90 21.35
C LYS A 33 -26.44 -28.60 22.80
N ALA A 34 -25.44 -29.28 23.35
CA ALA A 34 -24.97 -29.06 24.71
C ALA A 34 -24.33 -27.66 24.90
N LEU A 35 -23.77 -27.08 23.83
CA LEU A 35 -23.25 -25.71 23.85
C LEU A 35 -24.35 -24.62 23.92
N ALA A 36 -25.62 -24.98 23.70
CA ALA A 36 -26.76 -24.07 23.63
C ALA A 36 -26.45 -22.79 22.80
N PRO A 37 -26.19 -22.94 21.48
CA PRO A 37 -25.76 -21.82 20.63
C PRO A 37 -26.73 -20.64 20.63
N GLU A 38 -28.01 -20.90 20.85
CA GLU A 38 -29.07 -19.90 21.02
C GLU A 38 -28.86 -18.94 22.20
N LYS A 39 -28.03 -19.32 23.18
CA LYS A 39 -27.65 -18.45 24.32
C LYS A 39 -26.39 -17.66 24.08
N ILE A 40 -25.72 -17.86 22.94
CA ILE A 40 -24.45 -17.23 22.62
C ILE A 40 -24.75 -15.95 21.85
N LYS A 41 -24.63 -14.80 22.54
CA LYS A 41 -24.91 -13.46 22.00
C LYS A 41 -23.96 -12.99 20.89
N TYR A 42 -22.92 -13.77 20.58
CA TYR A 42 -21.88 -13.44 19.61
C TYR A 42 -21.97 -14.39 18.42
N ASP A 43 -21.52 -13.94 17.25
CA ASP A 43 -21.48 -14.67 15.98
C ASP A 43 -20.56 -15.92 16.04
N LEU A 44 -20.98 -16.93 16.80
CA LEU A 44 -20.31 -18.23 16.91
C LEU A 44 -20.43 -18.99 15.59
N LEU A 45 -21.61 -18.94 14.98
CA LEU A 45 -21.88 -19.66 13.75
C LEU A 45 -21.02 -19.13 12.60
N GLY A 46 -20.93 -17.81 12.41
CA GLY A 46 -20.04 -17.23 11.41
C GLY A 46 -18.57 -17.58 11.61
N LYS A 47 -18.07 -17.55 12.86
CA LYS A 47 -16.70 -17.99 13.18
C LYS A 47 -16.46 -19.47 12.89
N VAL A 48 -17.41 -20.34 13.27
CA VAL A 48 -17.34 -21.77 12.96
C VAL A 48 -17.32 -22.00 11.45
N PHE A 49 -18.17 -21.30 10.69
CA PHE A 49 -18.17 -21.41 9.23
C PHE A 49 -16.87 -20.90 8.60
N HIS A 50 -16.28 -19.82 9.10
CA HIS A 50 -14.99 -19.31 8.63
C HIS A 50 -13.84 -20.31 8.87
N ASP A 51 -13.84 -20.98 10.02
CA ASP A 51 -12.85 -22.00 10.38
C ASP A 51 -13.01 -23.30 9.60
N LEU A 52 -14.24 -23.68 9.23
CA LEU A 52 -14.53 -24.88 8.45
C LEU A 52 -14.08 -24.79 6.97
N ILE A 53 -13.78 -23.59 6.45
CA ILE A 53 -13.28 -23.43 5.08
C ILE A 53 -11.75 -23.57 5.05
N PRO A 54 -11.20 -24.57 4.32
CA PRO A 54 -9.75 -24.77 4.22
C PRO A 54 -9.02 -23.50 3.74
N PHE A 55 -7.87 -23.22 4.35
CA PHE A 55 -7.07 -22.02 4.07
C PHE A 55 -6.65 -21.90 2.60
N GLU A 56 -6.30 -23.01 1.95
CA GLU A 56 -5.95 -23.02 0.51
C GLU A 56 -7.14 -22.63 -0.37
N THR A 57 -8.36 -23.01 0.00
CA THR A 57 -9.59 -22.60 -0.68
C THR A 57 -9.83 -21.09 -0.52
N ARG A 58 -9.69 -20.54 0.70
CA ARG A 58 -9.80 -19.09 0.97
C ARG A 58 -8.80 -18.26 0.14
N LYS A 59 -7.55 -18.73 0.06
CA LYS A 59 -6.45 -18.09 -0.68
C LYS A 59 -6.63 -18.18 -2.20
N ALA A 60 -7.15 -19.28 -2.72
CA ALA A 60 -7.44 -19.46 -4.15
C ALA A 60 -8.55 -18.52 -4.64
N VAL A 61 -9.55 -18.23 -3.79
CA VAL A 61 -10.69 -17.38 -4.15
C VAL A 61 -10.52 -15.90 -3.77
N ALA A 62 -9.44 -15.54 -3.07
CA ALA A 62 -9.19 -14.20 -2.52
C ALA A 62 -10.28 -13.72 -1.53
N ALA A 63 -10.93 -14.65 -0.82
CA ALA A 63 -11.87 -14.37 0.25
C ALA A 63 -11.11 -14.16 1.56
N PHE A 64 -10.67 -12.92 1.80
CA PHE A 64 -10.21 -12.48 3.12
C PHE A 64 -11.41 -11.86 3.82
N TYR A 65 -11.97 -12.56 4.82
CA TYR A 65 -13.12 -12.06 5.56
C TYR A 65 -12.71 -10.90 6.47
N THR A 66 -13.55 -9.87 6.51
CA THR A 66 -13.38 -8.75 7.44
C THR A 66 -13.65 -9.24 8.86
N ASN A 67 -12.81 -8.86 9.81
CA ASN A 67 -13.05 -9.19 11.22
C ASN A 67 -14.33 -8.50 11.71
N ASN A 68 -15.12 -9.19 12.53
CA ASN A 68 -16.40 -8.67 13.03
C ASN A 68 -16.25 -7.30 13.70
N GLU A 69 -15.18 -7.09 14.47
CA GLU A 69 -14.93 -5.82 15.17
C GLU A 69 -14.67 -4.66 14.21
N ALA A 70 -14.02 -4.92 13.08
CA ALA A 70 -13.80 -3.92 12.04
C ALA A 70 -15.09 -3.61 11.26
N ALA A 71 -15.91 -4.64 11.02
CA ALA A 71 -17.22 -4.50 10.40
C ALA A 71 -18.16 -3.63 11.27
N GLU A 72 -18.22 -3.91 12.58
CA GLU A 72 -19.01 -3.12 13.53
C GLU A 72 -18.55 -1.67 13.57
N LEU A 73 -17.25 -1.42 13.71
CA LEU A 73 -16.69 -0.07 13.69
C LEU A 73 -17.05 0.69 12.40
N LEU A 74 -16.94 0.02 11.24
CA LEU A 74 -17.22 0.61 9.94
C LEU A 74 -18.71 0.93 9.76
N ALA A 75 -19.61 0.01 10.13
CA ALA A 75 -21.05 0.21 10.08
C ALA A 75 -21.50 1.35 11.01
N HIS A 76 -21.03 1.35 12.26
CA HIS A 76 -21.39 2.37 13.25
C HIS A 76 -20.91 3.76 12.84
N LEU A 77 -19.77 3.88 12.16
CA LEU A 77 -19.27 5.17 11.68
C LEU A 77 -19.92 5.68 10.39
N SER A 78 -20.60 4.82 9.62
CA SER A 78 -21.12 5.16 8.28
C SER A 78 -22.65 5.20 8.18
N ILE A 79 -23.38 4.47 9.03
CA ILE A 79 -24.84 4.40 9.02
C ILE A 79 -25.41 5.29 10.14
N ASP A 80 -26.20 6.28 9.76
CA ASP A 80 -26.80 7.27 10.68
C ASP A 80 -28.33 7.23 10.71
N SER A 81 -28.99 6.33 9.97
CA SER A 81 -30.44 6.16 9.99
C SER A 81 -30.83 4.68 9.98
N ALA A 82 -31.85 4.33 10.77
CA ALA A 82 -32.46 3.01 10.77
C ALA A 82 -33.15 2.67 9.44
N ASP A 83 -33.52 3.66 8.63
CA ASP A 83 -34.18 3.51 7.33
C ASP A 83 -33.20 3.56 6.14
N ALA A 84 -31.89 3.63 6.42
CA ALA A 84 -30.89 3.69 5.36
C ALA A 84 -30.88 2.39 4.54
N LYS A 85 -30.95 2.51 3.21
CA LYS A 85 -30.68 1.37 2.31
C LYS A 85 -29.18 1.16 2.21
N VAL A 86 -28.73 -0.08 2.41
CA VAL A 86 -27.32 -0.46 2.48
C VAL A 86 -27.02 -1.58 1.50
N MET A 87 -25.94 -1.45 0.75
CA MET A 87 -25.53 -2.44 -0.24
C MET A 87 -24.08 -2.89 -0.03
N ASP A 88 -23.84 -4.19 -0.16
CA ASP A 88 -22.50 -4.77 -0.31
C ASP A 88 -22.42 -5.54 -1.64
N LEU A 89 -21.59 -5.05 -2.55
CA LEU A 89 -21.43 -5.59 -3.91
C LEU A 89 -20.41 -6.74 -3.97
N ALA A 90 -19.75 -7.07 -2.87
CA ALA A 90 -18.85 -8.21 -2.74
C ALA A 90 -19.03 -8.82 -1.33
N CYS A 91 -20.27 -9.22 -1.01
CA CYS A 91 -20.70 -9.40 0.36
C CYS A 91 -20.04 -10.56 1.10
N GLY A 92 -19.40 -11.49 0.39
CA GLY A 92 -18.81 -12.68 0.99
C GLY A 92 -19.86 -13.42 1.82
N SER A 93 -19.50 -13.76 3.06
CA SER A 93 -20.38 -14.41 4.04
C SER A 93 -21.33 -13.44 4.78
N GLY A 94 -21.42 -12.18 4.36
CA GLY A 94 -22.39 -11.21 4.89
C GLY A 94 -21.97 -10.48 6.17
N THR A 95 -20.72 -10.60 6.64
CA THR A 95 -20.26 -9.97 7.89
C THR A 95 -20.54 -8.46 7.97
N LEU A 96 -20.31 -7.72 6.88
CA LEU A 96 -20.60 -6.27 6.82
C LEU A 96 -22.10 -5.95 6.80
N LEU A 97 -22.92 -6.81 6.19
CA LEU A 97 -24.37 -6.67 6.17
C LEU A 97 -24.97 -6.96 7.55
N VAL A 98 -24.43 -7.94 8.28
CA VAL A 98 -24.80 -8.21 9.68
C VAL A 98 -24.45 -7.03 10.58
N ALA A 99 -23.26 -6.44 10.45
CA ALA A 99 -22.91 -5.22 11.19
C ALA A 99 -23.84 -4.04 10.84
N ALA A 100 -24.25 -3.91 9.57
CA ALA A 100 -25.24 -2.92 9.15
C ALA A 100 -26.63 -3.18 9.77
N TYR A 101 -27.06 -4.44 9.84
CA TYR A 101 -28.29 -4.87 10.51
C TYR A 101 -28.26 -4.47 12.00
N HIS A 102 -27.18 -4.77 12.72
CA HIS A 102 -27.01 -4.39 14.13
C HIS A 102 -27.12 -2.89 14.32
N ARG A 103 -26.42 -2.10 13.49
CA ARG A 103 -26.45 -0.63 13.60
C ARG A 103 -27.83 -0.05 13.29
N LYS A 104 -28.55 -0.59 12.29
CA LYS A 104 -29.91 -0.14 11.97
C LYS A 104 -30.88 -0.45 13.11
N ARG A 105 -30.76 -1.63 13.74
CA ARG A 105 -31.55 -2.00 14.92
C ARG A 105 -31.27 -1.07 16.10
N GLU A 106 -30.01 -0.81 16.42
CA GLU A 106 -29.62 0.12 17.49
C GLU A 106 -30.22 1.51 17.25
N LEU A 107 -30.09 2.05 16.03
CA LEU A 107 -30.65 3.35 15.66
C LEU A 107 -32.18 3.42 15.74
N LEU A 108 -32.85 2.32 15.43
CA LEU A 108 -34.30 2.21 15.55
C LEU A 108 -34.71 2.31 17.03
N GLU A 109 -34.07 1.51 17.88
CA GLU A 109 -34.34 1.47 19.32
C GLU A 109 -33.96 2.79 20.01
N GLU A 110 -32.84 3.42 19.64
CA GLU A 110 -32.44 4.77 20.09
C GLU A 110 -33.45 5.85 19.67
N GLY A 111 -34.09 5.67 18.51
CA GLY A 111 -35.16 6.54 18.00
C GLY A 111 -36.53 6.31 18.65
N GLY A 112 -36.65 5.39 19.60
CA GLY A 112 -37.90 5.02 20.25
C GLY A 112 -38.77 4.04 19.45
N GLY A 113 -38.25 3.48 18.35
CA GLY A 113 -38.88 2.41 17.58
C GLY A 113 -38.77 1.06 18.29
N TYR A 114 -39.68 0.15 17.95
CA TYR A 114 -39.67 -1.23 18.45
C TYR A 114 -39.16 -2.18 17.38
N PHE A 115 -38.26 -3.10 17.74
CA PHE A 115 -37.76 -4.12 16.83
C PHE A 115 -38.68 -5.36 16.85
N GLY A 116 -39.57 -5.47 15.86
CA GLY A 116 -40.49 -6.58 15.65
C GLY A 116 -40.22 -7.39 14.39
N LEU A 117 -41.21 -8.22 14.02
CA LEU A 117 -41.21 -9.00 12.78
C LEU A 117 -41.14 -8.09 11.54
N GLU A 118 -41.92 -7.01 11.52
CA GLU A 118 -41.98 -6.09 10.38
C GLU A 118 -40.62 -5.41 10.13
N GLU A 119 -39.92 -5.00 11.18
CA GLU A 119 -38.60 -4.39 11.05
C GLU A 119 -37.54 -5.41 10.63
N HIS A 120 -37.62 -6.65 11.12
CA HIS A 120 -36.77 -7.74 10.65
C HIS A 120 -36.97 -7.99 9.15
N ARG A 121 -38.23 -8.11 8.70
CA ARG A 121 -38.57 -8.30 7.28
C ARG A 121 -38.11 -7.13 6.45
N ARG A 122 -38.41 -5.88 6.84
CA ARG A 122 -37.93 -4.67 6.14
C ARG A 122 -36.41 -4.68 5.99
N PHE A 123 -35.67 -5.01 7.04
CA PHE A 123 -34.20 -5.05 6.97
C PHE A 123 -33.69 -6.05 5.93
N LEU A 124 -34.30 -7.24 5.85
CA LEU A 124 -33.84 -8.32 4.98
C LEU A 124 -34.41 -8.28 3.55
N GLU A 125 -35.66 -7.85 3.41
CA GLU A 125 -36.45 -7.87 2.18
C GLU A 125 -36.36 -6.55 1.39
N GLU A 126 -35.96 -5.46 2.03
CA GLU A 126 -35.91 -4.11 1.42
C GLU A 126 -34.56 -3.40 1.60
N ASP A 127 -34.05 -3.29 2.82
CA ASP A 127 -32.97 -2.35 3.12
C ASP A 127 -31.56 -2.88 2.85
N LEU A 128 -31.29 -4.16 3.14
CA LEU A 128 -29.95 -4.75 3.08
C LEU A 128 -29.81 -5.58 1.81
N THR A 129 -28.99 -5.13 0.85
CA THR A 129 -28.73 -5.86 -0.39
C THR A 129 -27.30 -6.39 -0.45
N GLY A 130 -27.13 -7.70 -0.64
CA GLY A 130 -25.83 -8.37 -0.78
C GLY A 130 -25.65 -9.04 -2.13
N ILE A 131 -24.51 -8.86 -2.78
CA ILE A 131 -24.22 -9.54 -4.05
C ILE A 131 -22.81 -10.12 -3.98
N ASP A 132 -22.67 -11.38 -4.36
CA ASP A 132 -21.36 -12.03 -4.50
C ASP A 132 -21.29 -12.89 -5.76
N ILE A 133 -20.10 -13.01 -6.33
CA ILE A 133 -19.82 -13.89 -7.46
C ILE A 133 -19.88 -15.38 -7.04
N MET A 134 -19.64 -15.67 -5.76
CA MET A 134 -19.53 -17.02 -5.21
C MET A 134 -20.86 -17.48 -4.58
N PRO A 135 -21.51 -18.54 -5.13
CA PRO A 135 -22.75 -19.07 -4.57
C PRO A 135 -22.68 -19.42 -3.09
N PHE A 136 -21.62 -20.12 -2.70
CA PHE A 136 -21.43 -20.53 -1.31
C PHE A 136 -21.36 -19.36 -0.33
N ALA A 137 -20.68 -18.27 -0.71
CA ALA A 137 -20.56 -17.11 0.15
C ALA A 137 -21.91 -16.39 0.31
N ALA A 138 -22.60 -16.18 -0.82
CA ALA A 138 -23.95 -15.59 -0.82
C ALA A 138 -24.96 -16.42 0.00
N HIS A 139 -24.91 -17.76 -0.09
CA HIS A 139 -25.75 -18.63 0.76
C HIS A 139 -25.46 -18.44 2.25
N LEU A 140 -24.17 -18.37 2.64
CA LEU A 140 -23.82 -18.09 4.04
C LEU A 140 -24.31 -16.72 4.49
N ALA A 141 -24.26 -15.71 3.62
CA ALA A 141 -24.79 -14.39 3.93
C ALA A 141 -26.29 -14.42 4.22
N VAL A 142 -27.08 -15.19 3.45
CA VAL A 142 -28.52 -15.40 3.72
C VAL A 142 -28.73 -16.02 5.09
N VAL A 143 -28.05 -17.12 5.39
CA VAL A 143 -28.16 -17.80 6.69
C VAL A 143 -27.76 -16.88 7.84
N HIS A 144 -26.64 -16.17 7.71
CA HIS A 144 -26.17 -15.24 8.75
C HIS A 144 -27.16 -14.11 9.01
N LEU A 145 -27.77 -13.55 7.97
CA LEU A 145 -28.74 -12.47 8.09
C LEU A 145 -30.06 -12.94 8.71
N SER A 146 -30.59 -14.07 8.26
CA SER A 146 -31.82 -14.67 8.82
C SER A 146 -31.66 -15.04 10.30
N LEU A 147 -30.48 -15.52 10.71
CA LEU A 147 -30.21 -15.91 12.09
C LEU A 147 -30.06 -14.73 13.08
N GLN A 148 -30.13 -13.48 12.62
CA GLN A 148 -30.07 -12.33 13.53
C GLN A 148 -31.32 -12.17 14.40
N ALA A 149 -32.47 -12.73 13.98
CA ALA A 149 -33.67 -12.80 14.78
C ALA A 149 -34.43 -14.12 14.50
N PRO A 150 -33.95 -15.26 15.01
CA PRO A 150 -34.45 -16.59 14.62
C PRO A 150 -35.89 -16.89 15.08
N VAL A 151 -36.48 -16.01 15.88
CA VAL A 151 -37.89 -16.08 16.30
C VAL A 151 -38.82 -15.55 15.19
N TYR A 152 -38.28 -14.78 14.24
CA TYR A 152 -39.01 -14.18 13.14
C TYR A 152 -38.74 -14.95 11.86
N GLU A 153 -39.80 -15.41 11.21
CA GLU A 153 -39.71 -16.09 9.93
C GLU A 153 -39.50 -15.09 8.80
N THR A 154 -38.63 -15.46 7.86
CA THR A 154 -38.43 -14.72 6.61
C THR A 154 -38.25 -15.70 5.47
N GLU A 155 -38.99 -15.47 4.39
CA GLU A 155 -38.86 -16.25 3.15
C GLU A 155 -37.91 -15.58 2.16
N ARG A 156 -37.49 -14.34 2.45
CA ARG A 156 -36.83 -13.46 1.49
C ARG A 156 -35.67 -12.72 2.13
N VAL A 157 -34.51 -12.83 1.49
CA VAL A 157 -33.32 -12.04 1.83
C VAL A 157 -32.78 -11.51 0.52
N ARG A 158 -32.53 -10.20 0.42
CA ARG A 158 -32.01 -9.57 -0.81
C ARG A 158 -30.53 -9.87 -1.03
N VAL A 159 -30.19 -11.14 -1.17
CA VAL A 159 -28.84 -11.61 -1.49
C VAL A 159 -28.86 -12.34 -2.84
N ALA A 160 -27.86 -12.11 -3.68
CA ALA A 160 -27.80 -12.72 -5.01
C ALA A 160 -26.40 -13.23 -5.38
N VAL A 161 -26.38 -14.28 -6.21
CA VAL A 161 -25.19 -14.74 -6.93
C VAL A 161 -25.12 -14.04 -8.28
N TRP A 162 -24.22 -13.08 -8.43
CA TRP A 162 -24.02 -12.35 -9.68
C TRP A 162 -22.61 -11.77 -9.81
N ASP A 163 -22.18 -11.49 -11.05
CA ASP A 163 -21.01 -10.62 -11.27
C ASP A 163 -21.45 -9.17 -11.10
N SER A 164 -21.22 -8.59 -9.93
CA SER A 164 -21.62 -7.23 -9.60
C SER A 164 -21.18 -6.18 -10.63
N THR A 165 -20.09 -6.43 -11.36
CA THR A 165 -19.57 -5.49 -12.37
C THR A 165 -20.45 -5.37 -13.62
N GLU A 166 -21.37 -6.30 -13.82
CA GLU A 166 -22.39 -6.25 -14.90
C GLU A 166 -23.58 -5.36 -14.54
N LEU A 167 -23.75 -5.08 -13.25
CA LEU A 167 -24.96 -4.48 -12.72
C LEU A 167 -24.98 -2.95 -12.84
N ARG A 168 -26.20 -2.42 -12.95
CA ARG A 168 -26.50 -0.98 -12.97
C ARG A 168 -27.74 -0.68 -12.13
N PRO A 169 -27.84 0.53 -11.56
CA PRO A 169 -29.09 1.01 -10.98
C PRO A 169 -30.23 0.95 -12.01
N GLY A 170 -31.41 0.51 -11.58
CA GLY A 170 -32.60 0.28 -12.39
C GLY A 170 -32.68 -1.08 -13.07
N GLN A 171 -31.69 -1.97 -12.87
CA GLN A 171 -31.75 -3.35 -13.35
C GLN A 171 -32.40 -4.27 -12.33
N THR A 172 -32.90 -5.41 -12.81
CA THR A 172 -33.49 -6.45 -11.98
C THR A 172 -32.62 -7.71 -12.05
N ILE A 173 -32.21 -8.22 -10.90
CA ILE A 173 -31.61 -9.57 -10.81
C ILE A 173 -32.77 -10.57 -10.80
N PRO A 174 -32.89 -11.46 -11.81
CA PRO A 174 -33.96 -12.44 -11.83
C PRO A 174 -33.76 -13.49 -10.73
N ALA A 175 -34.86 -14.12 -10.32
CA ALA A 175 -34.88 -15.24 -9.39
C ALA A 175 -33.87 -16.34 -9.74
N ILE A 176 -33.87 -16.78 -11.01
CA ILE A 176 -32.97 -17.81 -11.53
C ILE A 176 -32.54 -17.44 -12.95
N HIS A 177 -31.25 -17.56 -13.22
CA HIS A 177 -30.62 -17.42 -14.52
C HIS A 177 -29.58 -18.53 -14.73
N ARG A 178 -29.38 -18.98 -15.98
CA ARG A 178 -28.38 -20.00 -16.33
C ARG A 178 -27.38 -19.41 -17.32
N GLU A 179 -26.10 -19.45 -16.98
CA GLU A 179 -25.05 -18.92 -17.86
C GLU A 179 -23.97 -19.98 -18.16
N LEU A 180 -23.40 -19.92 -19.36
CA LEU A 180 -22.34 -20.82 -19.84
C LEU A 180 -20.99 -20.46 -19.21
N ARG A 181 -20.25 -21.49 -18.79
CA ARG A 181 -19.05 -21.44 -17.92
C ARG A 181 -17.82 -20.68 -18.44
N GLU A 182 -17.81 -20.17 -19.68
CA GLU A 182 -16.59 -19.61 -20.29
C GLU A 182 -16.03 -18.37 -19.54
N ALA A 183 -16.87 -17.63 -18.82
CA ALA A 183 -16.45 -16.51 -17.97
C ALA A 183 -15.88 -16.94 -16.60
N TYR A 184 -16.16 -18.16 -16.16
CA TYR A 184 -15.86 -18.69 -14.83
C TYR A 184 -14.73 -19.74 -14.92
N LYS A 185 -13.48 -19.29 -15.10
CA LYS A 185 -12.28 -20.17 -15.11
C LYS A 185 -11.91 -20.75 -13.73
N ARG A 186 -12.88 -21.11 -12.89
CA ARG A 186 -12.64 -21.77 -11.59
C ARG A 186 -13.63 -22.91 -11.38
N PRO A 187 -13.20 -24.07 -10.84
CA PRO A 187 -14.07 -25.21 -10.66
C PRO A 187 -15.14 -24.90 -9.60
N PRO A 188 -16.37 -25.41 -9.74
CA PRO A 188 -17.34 -25.39 -8.67
C PRO A 188 -16.90 -26.36 -7.56
N LEU A 189 -17.54 -26.22 -6.40
CA LEU A 189 -17.24 -27.03 -5.23
C LEU A 189 -17.42 -28.54 -5.50
N GLU A 190 -18.33 -28.94 -6.40
CA GLU A 190 -18.50 -30.36 -6.77
C GLU A 190 -17.24 -30.97 -7.39
N ALA A 191 -16.47 -30.22 -8.17
CA ALA A 191 -15.22 -30.70 -8.76
C ALA A 191 -14.12 -30.94 -7.71
N PHE A 192 -14.18 -30.24 -6.57
CA PHE A 192 -13.28 -30.44 -5.44
C PHE A 192 -13.73 -31.58 -4.52
N LEU A 193 -15.05 -31.79 -4.38
CA LEU A 193 -15.62 -32.85 -3.54
C LEU A 193 -15.55 -34.23 -4.20
N GLU A 194 -15.59 -34.32 -5.53
CA GLU A 194 -15.66 -35.60 -6.25
C GLU A 194 -14.31 -36.10 -6.82
N GLY A 195 -13.21 -35.37 -6.63
CA GLY A 195 -11.88 -35.79 -7.12
C GLY A 195 -11.77 -35.95 -8.64
N ARG A 196 -12.71 -35.42 -9.42
CA ARG A 196 -12.72 -35.51 -10.89
C ARG A 196 -11.81 -34.46 -11.53
N PRO A 197 -11.10 -34.78 -12.63
CA PRO A 197 -10.35 -33.79 -13.38
C PRO A 197 -11.27 -32.68 -13.92
N ALA A 198 -10.84 -31.43 -13.79
CA ALA A 198 -11.64 -30.21 -14.00
C ALA A 198 -12.02 -29.89 -15.47
N PHE A 199 -11.96 -30.85 -16.38
CA PHE A 199 -12.10 -30.61 -17.82
C PHE A 199 -12.89 -31.72 -18.50
N GLU A 200 -14.17 -31.86 -18.18
CA GLU A 200 -15.16 -32.39 -19.13
C GLU A 200 -16.58 -31.98 -18.69
N GLU A 201 -17.40 -31.62 -19.68
CA GLU A 201 -18.80 -31.15 -19.66
C GLU A 201 -19.12 -29.67 -19.36
N LYS A 202 -20.01 -29.15 -20.23
CA LYS A 202 -20.62 -27.81 -20.23
C LYS A 202 -21.51 -27.61 -18.99
N ALA A 203 -20.92 -27.38 -17.83
CA ALA A 203 -21.69 -27.06 -16.63
C ALA A 203 -22.19 -25.60 -16.69
N TYR A 204 -23.51 -25.44 -16.72
CA TYR A 204 -24.16 -24.14 -16.53
C TYR A 204 -24.02 -23.73 -15.05
N VAL A 205 -23.70 -22.46 -14.80
CA VAL A 205 -23.75 -21.91 -13.43
C VAL A 205 -25.13 -21.28 -13.24
N LYS A 206 -25.84 -21.69 -12.17
CA LYS A 206 -27.07 -21.00 -11.74
C LYS A 206 -26.67 -19.70 -11.04
N LYS A 207 -27.19 -18.58 -11.55
CA LYS A 207 -27.09 -17.24 -10.97
C LYS A 207 -28.49 -16.72 -10.64
N GLY A 208 -28.58 -15.71 -9.79
CA GLY A 208 -29.86 -15.12 -9.40
C GLY A 208 -29.96 -14.92 -7.91
N VAL A 209 -31.18 -14.77 -7.43
CA VAL A 209 -31.48 -14.52 -6.03
C VAL A 209 -31.21 -15.77 -5.19
N VAL A 210 -30.84 -15.58 -3.93
CA VAL A 210 -30.48 -16.67 -3.02
C VAL A 210 -31.51 -16.75 -1.90
N THR A 211 -32.04 -17.95 -1.69
CA THR A 211 -32.83 -18.33 -0.52
C THR A 211 -32.02 -19.29 0.34
N ALA A 212 -32.58 -19.68 1.49
CA ALA A 212 -32.01 -20.74 2.33
C ALA A 212 -31.85 -22.08 1.57
N GLU A 213 -32.64 -22.33 0.53
CA GLU A 213 -32.64 -23.58 -0.25
C GLU A 213 -31.66 -23.55 -1.43
N GLY A 214 -31.24 -22.35 -1.86
CA GLY A 214 -30.27 -22.13 -2.94
C GLY A 214 -30.64 -20.98 -3.87
N VAL A 215 -30.16 -21.02 -5.12
CA VAL A 215 -30.48 -19.99 -6.11
C VAL A 215 -31.94 -20.13 -6.58
N GLY A 216 -32.77 -19.13 -6.27
CA GLY A 216 -34.22 -19.10 -6.44
C GLY A 216 -34.87 -17.89 -5.72
N GLY A 217 -36.19 -17.81 -5.69
CA GLY A 217 -36.93 -16.77 -4.95
C GLY A 217 -37.54 -15.68 -5.83
N GLU A 218 -37.68 -14.46 -5.30
CA GLU A 218 -38.23 -13.32 -6.04
C GLU A 218 -37.12 -12.45 -6.62
N ALA A 219 -37.41 -11.77 -7.72
CA ALA A 219 -36.42 -10.91 -8.38
C ALA A 219 -36.05 -9.70 -7.50
N ILE A 220 -34.78 -9.31 -7.50
CA ILE A 220 -34.29 -8.14 -6.76
C ILE A 220 -34.17 -6.95 -7.72
N GLU A 221 -34.98 -5.92 -7.51
CA GLU A 221 -34.83 -4.64 -8.20
C GLU A 221 -33.69 -3.82 -7.58
N LEU A 222 -32.70 -3.44 -8.37
CA LEU A 222 -31.55 -2.69 -7.91
C LEU A 222 -31.80 -1.19 -8.06
N GLU A 223 -31.70 -0.47 -6.96
CA GLU A 223 -31.79 0.99 -6.92
C GLU A 223 -30.49 1.61 -6.40
N LYS A 224 -30.42 2.94 -6.42
CA LYS A 224 -29.34 3.61 -5.70
C LYS A 224 -29.60 3.57 -4.20
N VAL A 225 -28.55 3.42 -3.41
CA VAL A 225 -28.61 3.26 -1.96
C VAL A 225 -27.97 4.42 -1.20
N ASP A 226 -28.22 4.48 0.11
CA ASP A 226 -27.71 5.53 1.00
C ASP A 226 -26.30 5.20 1.49
N VAL A 227 -25.98 3.91 1.66
CA VAL A 227 -24.64 3.47 2.05
C VAL A 227 -24.21 2.28 1.18
N VAL A 228 -22.99 2.34 0.64
CA VAL A 228 -22.31 1.15 0.11
C VAL A 228 -21.21 0.78 1.09
N ILE A 229 -21.38 -0.35 1.78
CA ILE A 229 -20.42 -0.91 2.73
C ILE A 229 -19.81 -2.17 2.13
N MET A 230 -18.49 -2.24 1.99
CA MET A 230 -17.88 -3.34 1.23
C MET A 230 -16.40 -3.57 1.57
N ASN A 231 -15.99 -4.83 1.54
CA ASN A 231 -14.59 -5.24 1.43
C ASN A 231 -14.32 -5.76 0.01
N PRO A 232 -13.98 -4.89 -0.97
CA PRO A 232 -13.86 -5.29 -2.36
C PRO A 232 -12.69 -6.26 -2.59
N PRO A 233 -12.71 -7.07 -3.65
CA PRO A 233 -11.64 -8.04 -3.92
C PRO A 233 -10.30 -7.38 -4.30
N PHE A 234 -9.21 -7.73 -3.60
CA PHE A 234 -7.88 -7.14 -3.80
C PHE A 234 -7.03 -7.82 -4.89
N THR A 235 -7.66 -8.47 -5.87
CA THR A 235 -6.95 -9.14 -6.97
C THR A 235 -6.11 -8.14 -7.78
N ARG A 236 -4.80 -8.41 -7.87
CA ARG A 236 -3.87 -7.59 -8.65
C ARG A 236 -4.11 -7.76 -10.14
N GLN A 237 -3.84 -6.69 -10.89
CA GLN A 237 -4.11 -6.63 -12.33
C GLN A 237 -3.41 -7.75 -13.13
N GLU A 238 -2.21 -8.19 -12.71
CA GLU A 238 -1.45 -9.26 -13.39
C GLU A 238 -2.15 -10.62 -13.32
N ARG A 239 -3.06 -10.80 -12.35
CA ARG A 239 -3.81 -12.03 -12.14
C ARG A 239 -5.19 -12.00 -12.79
N LEU A 240 -5.61 -10.86 -13.35
CA LEU A 240 -6.89 -10.74 -14.03
C LEU A 240 -6.78 -11.27 -15.47
N PRO A 241 -7.71 -12.12 -15.93
CA PRO A 241 -7.77 -12.51 -17.34
C PRO A 241 -7.91 -11.27 -18.25
N LYS A 242 -7.22 -11.29 -19.40
CA LYS A 242 -7.18 -10.13 -20.31
C LYS A 242 -8.56 -9.77 -20.85
N GLU A 243 -9.36 -10.78 -21.20
CA GLU A 243 -10.73 -10.62 -21.72
C GLU A 243 -11.65 -10.01 -20.65
N TYR A 244 -11.57 -10.53 -19.43
CA TYR A 244 -12.34 -10.00 -18.30
C TYR A 244 -12.00 -8.53 -18.02
N LYS A 245 -10.72 -8.17 -18.07
CA LYS A 245 -10.29 -6.77 -17.90
C LYS A 245 -10.84 -5.85 -18.98
N LYS A 246 -10.86 -6.29 -20.25
CA LYS A 246 -11.51 -5.53 -21.34
C LYS A 246 -13.01 -5.36 -21.09
N ALA A 247 -13.68 -6.39 -20.57
CA ALA A 247 -15.08 -6.32 -20.19
C ALA A 247 -15.31 -5.30 -19.06
N LEU A 248 -14.47 -5.30 -18.02
CA LEU A 248 -14.52 -4.30 -16.93
C LEU A 248 -14.37 -2.87 -17.46
N ASP A 249 -13.36 -2.63 -18.31
CA ASP A 249 -13.14 -1.30 -18.92
C ASP A 249 -14.35 -0.86 -19.77
N SER A 250 -14.99 -1.79 -20.49
CA SER A 250 -16.19 -1.52 -21.29
C SER A 250 -17.43 -1.24 -20.41
N ARG A 251 -17.63 -2.04 -19.36
CA ARG A 251 -18.75 -1.92 -18.40
C ARG A 251 -18.70 -0.60 -17.62
N LEU A 252 -17.50 -0.07 -17.38
CA LEU A 252 -17.23 1.18 -16.64
C LEU A 252 -16.70 2.30 -17.55
N LYS A 253 -17.07 2.30 -18.84
CA LYS A 253 -16.64 3.33 -19.82
C LYS A 253 -16.99 4.76 -19.43
N ASP A 254 -18.04 4.94 -18.63
CA ASP A 254 -18.47 6.20 -18.00
C ASP A 254 -17.42 6.77 -17.03
N TYR A 255 -16.47 5.95 -16.58
CA TYR A 255 -15.35 6.32 -15.70
C TYR A 255 -13.99 6.25 -16.41
N LYS A 256 -13.96 6.39 -17.75
CA LYS A 256 -12.75 6.21 -18.57
C LYS A 256 -11.54 7.02 -18.08
N ASP A 257 -11.76 8.24 -17.59
CA ASP A 257 -10.72 9.13 -17.05
C ASP A 257 -10.17 8.66 -15.69
N LYS A 258 -10.87 7.75 -15.00
CA LYS A 258 -10.44 7.16 -13.73
C LYS A 258 -9.80 5.77 -13.89
N LEU A 259 -9.96 5.13 -15.05
CA LEU A 259 -9.39 3.81 -15.35
C LEU A 259 -7.88 3.89 -15.62
N HIS A 260 -7.17 2.80 -15.32
CA HIS A 260 -5.75 2.65 -15.59
C HIS A 260 -5.42 1.23 -16.01
N GLY A 261 -4.48 1.06 -16.96
CA GLY A 261 -4.06 -0.25 -17.46
C GLY A 261 -3.40 -1.17 -16.42
N GLN A 262 -3.24 -0.72 -15.17
CA GLN A 262 -2.70 -1.50 -14.03
C GLN A 262 -3.64 -1.44 -12.81
N LEU A 263 -4.89 -1.03 -13.00
CA LEU A 263 -5.89 -0.99 -11.93
C LEU A 263 -6.22 -2.42 -11.48
N GLY A 264 -6.17 -2.66 -10.17
CA GLY A 264 -6.60 -3.92 -9.57
C GLY A 264 -8.12 -3.99 -9.44
N LEU A 265 -8.66 -5.17 -9.13
CA LEU A 265 -10.11 -5.41 -9.14
C LEU A 265 -10.89 -4.48 -8.18
N HIS A 266 -10.34 -4.25 -6.98
CA HIS A 266 -10.87 -3.29 -6.00
C HIS A 266 -11.15 -1.90 -6.58
N GLY A 267 -10.34 -1.42 -7.53
CA GLY A 267 -10.55 -0.14 -8.19
C GLY A 267 -11.85 -0.08 -8.97
N TYR A 268 -12.19 -1.14 -9.71
CA TYR A 268 -13.46 -1.23 -10.45
C TYR A 268 -14.66 -1.31 -9.51
N PHE A 269 -14.54 -2.02 -8.39
CA PHE A 269 -15.59 -2.10 -7.38
C PHE A 269 -15.86 -0.76 -6.68
N ILE A 270 -14.84 0.09 -6.51
CA ILE A 270 -15.05 1.45 -5.99
C ILE A 270 -15.84 2.32 -6.98
N LEU A 271 -15.55 2.20 -8.28
CA LEU A 271 -16.33 2.89 -9.32
C LEU A 271 -17.76 2.37 -9.40
N LEU A 272 -17.95 1.05 -9.23
CA LEU A 272 -19.27 0.44 -9.14
C LEU A 272 -20.04 0.94 -7.91
N ALA A 273 -19.38 1.03 -6.74
CA ALA A 273 -19.97 1.60 -5.54
C ALA A 273 -20.41 3.06 -5.75
N ASP A 274 -19.59 3.88 -6.41
CA ASP A 274 -19.97 5.26 -6.79
C ASP A 274 -21.23 5.30 -7.66
N ARG A 275 -21.37 4.37 -8.61
CA ARG A 275 -22.54 4.26 -9.49
C ARG A 275 -23.83 3.96 -8.73
N PHE A 276 -23.78 3.08 -7.74
CA PHE A 276 -24.92 2.69 -6.91
C PHE A 276 -25.23 3.66 -5.77
N LEU A 277 -24.35 4.63 -5.49
CA LEU A 277 -24.56 5.55 -4.38
C LEU A 277 -25.41 6.77 -4.77
N LYS A 278 -26.41 7.11 -3.95
CA LYS A 278 -27.18 8.36 -4.08
C LYS A 278 -26.27 9.58 -3.82
N PRO A 279 -26.58 10.78 -4.38
CA PRO A 279 -26.00 12.02 -3.88
C PRO A 279 -26.24 12.16 -2.37
N GLY A 280 -25.20 12.51 -1.60
CA GLY A 280 -25.29 12.56 -0.14
C GLY A 280 -25.08 11.21 0.57
N GLY A 281 -25.07 10.09 -0.16
CA GLY A 281 -24.79 8.77 0.40
C GLY A 281 -23.33 8.58 0.80
N ARG A 282 -23.01 7.48 1.50
CA ARG A 282 -21.66 7.18 1.99
C ARG A 282 -21.05 5.90 1.40
N LEU A 283 -19.77 5.99 1.07
CA LEU A 283 -18.90 4.84 0.91
C LEU A 283 -18.33 4.46 2.28
N ALA A 284 -18.32 3.18 2.60
CA ALA A 284 -17.70 2.62 3.79
C ALA A 284 -16.89 1.37 3.38
N LEU A 285 -15.59 1.52 3.17
CA LEU A 285 -14.78 0.55 2.45
C LEU A 285 -13.59 0.05 3.27
N VAL A 286 -13.36 -1.26 3.22
CA VAL A 286 -12.08 -1.87 3.64
C VAL A 286 -11.15 -1.89 2.43
N LEU A 287 -10.01 -1.21 2.48
CA LEU A 287 -9.14 -1.04 1.30
C LEU A 287 -7.68 -1.31 1.62
N PRO A 288 -6.86 -1.75 0.65
CA PRO A 288 -5.42 -1.78 0.84
C PRO A 288 -4.91 -0.33 0.90
N ALA A 289 -4.10 -0.01 1.91
CA ALA A 289 -3.52 1.33 2.12
C ALA A 289 -2.78 1.88 0.88
N THR A 290 -2.29 0.99 0.03
CA THR A 290 -1.64 1.34 -1.25
C THR A 290 -2.52 2.21 -2.16
N ILE A 291 -3.86 2.15 -2.05
CA ILE A 291 -4.77 2.98 -2.84
C ILE A 291 -4.51 4.47 -2.64
N LEU A 292 -4.00 4.85 -1.47
CA LEU A 292 -3.68 6.22 -1.09
C LEU A 292 -2.41 6.76 -1.79
N ARG A 293 -1.68 5.94 -2.55
CA ARG A 293 -0.35 6.28 -3.11
C ARG A 293 -0.14 5.85 -4.56
N ILE A 294 -0.52 4.63 -4.95
CA ILE A 294 -0.06 4.04 -6.21
C ILE A 294 -0.62 4.78 -7.43
N ASN A 295 0.18 4.89 -8.50
CA ASN A 295 -0.23 5.66 -9.69
C ASN A 295 -1.47 5.06 -10.38
N SER A 296 -1.64 3.74 -10.33
CA SER A 296 -2.78 3.07 -10.97
C SER A 296 -4.13 3.43 -10.35
N THR A 297 -4.17 3.92 -9.11
CA THR A 297 -5.39 4.36 -8.43
C THR A 297 -5.51 5.88 -8.32
N LYS A 298 -4.67 6.64 -9.05
CA LYS A 298 -4.73 8.11 -9.08
C LYS A 298 -6.09 8.64 -9.53
N GLY A 299 -6.72 7.98 -10.51
CA GLY A 299 -8.08 8.30 -10.94
C GLY A 299 -9.09 8.18 -9.80
N ILE A 300 -9.04 7.08 -9.06
CA ILE A 300 -9.89 6.84 -7.89
C ILE A 300 -9.64 7.88 -6.79
N ARG A 301 -8.38 8.21 -6.48
CA ARG A 301 -8.08 9.26 -5.48
C ARG A 301 -8.60 10.63 -5.91
N SER A 302 -8.47 10.97 -7.19
CA SER A 302 -8.99 12.24 -7.71
C SER A 302 -10.51 12.28 -7.54
N MET A 303 -11.22 11.21 -7.91
CA MET A 303 -12.66 11.09 -7.66
C MET A 303 -13.02 11.25 -6.17
N LEU A 304 -12.32 10.58 -5.27
CA LEU A 304 -12.56 10.65 -3.82
C LEU A 304 -12.23 12.02 -3.21
N THR A 305 -11.37 12.83 -3.83
CA THR A 305 -10.98 14.15 -3.30
C THR A 305 -11.73 15.33 -3.97
N GLU A 306 -12.36 15.07 -5.11
CA GLU A 306 -13.13 16.03 -5.90
C GLU A 306 -14.65 15.88 -5.68
N ASN A 307 -15.15 14.64 -5.58
CA ASN A 307 -16.60 14.35 -5.56
C ASN A 307 -17.11 13.84 -4.19
N TYR A 308 -16.21 13.72 -3.21
CA TYR A 308 -16.51 13.19 -1.90
C TYR A 308 -15.89 14.05 -0.78
N GLU A 309 -16.57 14.10 0.35
CA GLU A 309 -16.00 14.52 1.63
C GLU A 309 -15.47 13.27 2.34
N ILE A 310 -14.16 13.08 2.37
CA ILE A 310 -13.55 11.96 3.10
C ILE A 310 -13.72 12.23 4.59
N GLU A 311 -14.53 11.43 5.27
CA GLU A 311 -14.88 11.66 6.68
C GLU A 311 -13.88 11.00 7.62
N TYR A 312 -13.41 9.79 7.27
CA TYR A 312 -12.52 8.98 8.10
C TYR A 312 -11.52 8.19 7.25
N ILE A 313 -10.28 8.14 7.72
CA ILE A 313 -9.28 7.15 7.30
C ILE A 313 -8.72 6.51 8.56
N ILE A 314 -9.00 5.22 8.76
CA ILE A 314 -8.61 4.46 9.95
C ILE A 314 -7.60 3.39 9.57
N THR A 315 -6.51 3.29 10.30
CA THR A 315 -5.48 2.25 10.13
C THR A 315 -5.08 1.69 11.51
N THR A 316 -4.36 0.57 11.53
CA THR A 316 -3.90 -0.10 12.77
C THR A 316 -2.39 -0.37 12.76
N TYR A 317 -1.82 -0.62 13.95
CA TYR A 317 -0.41 -1.01 14.15
C TYR A 317 -0.21 -2.48 14.53
N GLN A 318 -1.16 -3.13 15.21
CA GLN A 318 -0.97 -4.47 15.79
C GLN A 318 -1.00 -5.59 14.76
N ARG A 319 -1.79 -5.40 13.70
CA ARG A 319 -1.91 -6.32 12.57
C ARG A 319 -1.82 -5.49 11.30
N ALA A 320 -1.29 -6.10 10.23
CA ALA A 320 -1.30 -5.43 8.94
C ALA A 320 -2.74 -5.15 8.45
N ALA A 321 -3.74 -5.90 8.92
CA ALA A 321 -5.06 -5.91 8.29
C ALA A 321 -6.23 -5.89 9.26
N PHE A 322 -7.36 -5.39 8.77
CA PHE A 322 -8.70 -5.51 9.35
C PHE A 322 -9.39 -6.81 8.91
N SER A 323 -8.84 -7.49 7.91
CA SER A 323 -9.27 -8.79 7.42
C SER A 323 -8.34 -9.91 7.91
N GLU A 324 -8.90 -11.11 8.11
CA GLU A 324 -8.13 -12.27 8.56
C GLU A 324 -7.04 -12.67 7.55
N GLY A 325 -5.85 -13.00 8.03
CA GLY A 325 -4.77 -13.57 7.19
C GLY A 325 -4.16 -12.62 6.14
N ALA A 326 -4.58 -11.35 6.08
CA ALA A 326 -4.05 -10.39 5.13
C ALA A 326 -2.63 -9.89 5.53
N GLN A 327 -1.72 -9.90 4.55
CA GLN A 327 -0.28 -9.60 4.74
C GLN A 327 0.11 -8.17 4.34
N PHE A 328 -0.85 -7.31 4.02
CA PHE A 328 -0.62 -5.93 3.57
C PHE A 328 -1.44 -4.96 4.42
N ARG A 329 -0.95 -3.72 4.57
CA ARG A 329 -1.64 -2.69 5.34
C ARG A 329 -3.03 -2.40 4.77
N GLU A 330 -4.07 -2.52 5.57
CA GLU A 330 -5.46 -2.14 5.23
C GLU A 330 -5.86 -0.83 5.92
N ILE A 331 -6.87 -0.17 5.35
CA ILE A 331 -7.54 1.00 5.91
C ILE A 331 -9.06 0.77 5.92
N LEU A 332 -9.74 1.39 6.88
CA LEU A 332 -11.18 1.67 6.77
C LEU A 332 -11.33 3.10 6.24
N LEU A 333 -12.01 3.27 5.12
CA LEU A 333 -12.26 4.55 4.48
C LEU A 333 -13.75 4.83 4.44
N ILE A 334 -14.14 5.99 4.99
CA ILE A 334 -15.53 6.47 4.94
C ILE A 334 -15.55 7.81 4.23
N ALA A 335 -16.39 7.94 3.21
CA ALA A 335 -16.49 9.15 2.40
C ALA A 335 -17.93 9.42 1.97
N LYS A 336 -18.39 10.65 2.16
CA LYS A 336 -19.74 11.09 1.81
C LYS A 336 -19.75 11.73 0.42
N LYS A 337 -20.56 11.21 -0.50
CA LYS A 337 -20.72 11.74 -1.85
C LYS A 337 -21.34 13.13 -1.76
N SER A 338 -20.65 14.14 -2.29
CA SER A 338 -21.05 15.52 -2.11
C SER A 338 -20.87 16.29 -3.41
N THR A 339 -21.92 17.01 -3.81
CA THR A 339 -21.88 17.92 -4.97
C THR A 339 -21.33 19.30 -4.61
N SER A 340 -21.30 19.65 -3.31
CA SER A 340 -20.66 20.86 -2.79
C SER A 340 -19.90 20.54 -1.51
N LEU A 341 -18.57 20.52 -1.58
CA LEU A 341 -17.72 20.12 -0.47
C LEU A 341 -17.79 21.13 0.68
N LYS A 342 -18.50 20.78 1.77
CA LYS A 342 -18.76 21.63 2.96
C LYS A 342 -17.54 21.83 3.87
N ASN A 343 -16.34 21.54 3.38
CA ASN A 343 -15.06 21.64 4.09
C ASN A 343 -15.01 20.97 5.48
N GLN A 344 -15.86 19.96 5.72
CA GLN A 344 -15.88 19.17 6.95
C GLN A 344 -14.56 18.37 7.10
N PRO A 345 -13.93 18.32 8.28
CA PRO A 345 -12.61 17.71 8.41
C PRO A 345 -12.62 16.19 8.14
N CYS A 346 -11.54 15.73 7.51
CA CYS A 346 -11.19 14.32 7.41
C CYS A 346 -10.47 13.90 8.69
N THR A 347 -10.99 12.91 9.40
CA THR A 347 -10.39 12.42 10.64
C THR A 347 -9.48 11.23 10.36
N ILE A 348 -8.18 11.37 10.63
CA ILE A 348 -7.19 10.30 10.51
C ILE A 348 -7.03 9.63 11.86
N ILE A 349 -7.18 8.31 11.91
CA ILE A 349 -7.17 7.52 13.15
C ILE A 349 -6.19 6.38 13.02
N PHE A 350 -5.39 6.20 14.06
CA PHE A 350 -4.52 5.06 14.22
C PHE A 350 -4.90 4.28 15.47
N LEU A 351 -5.35 3.05 15.28
CA LEU A 351 -5.68 2.13 16.37
C LEU A 351 -4.39 1.51 16.91
N LYS A 352 -4.14 1.74 18.21
CA LYS A 352 -3.06 1.08 18.97
C LYS A 352 -3.45 -0.34 19.35
N ASN A 353 -4.73 -0.52 19.69
CA ASN A 353 -5.34 -1.80 19.95
C ASN A 353 -6.57 -1.97 19.06
N LEU A 354 -6.71 -3.14 18.43
CA LEU A 354 -7.98 -3.49 17.79
C LEU A 354 -9.03 -3.77 18.89
N PRO A 355 -10.31 -3.44 18.66
CA PRO A 355 -11.37 -3.83 19.58
C PRO A 355 -11.37 -5.36 19.76
N LYS A 356 -11.70 -5.82 20.96
CA LYS A 356 -11.65 -7.26 21.32
C LYS A 356 -12.94 -8.00 20.97
N ASP A 357 -14.03 -7.25 20.85
CA ASP A 357 -15.38 -7.73 20.60
C ASP A 357 -16.24 -6.62 19.99
N ALA A 358 -17.46 -6.96 19.58
CA ALA A 358 -18.42 -6.03 18.98
C ALA A 358 -18.72 -4.84 19.90
N THR A 359 -19.03 -5.07 21.18
CA THR A 359 -19.36 -4.02 22.16
C THR A 359 -18.25 -2.98 22.28
N SER A 360 -16.99 -3.41 22.34
CA SER A 360 -15.82 -2.53 22.38
C SER A 360 -15.64 -1.74 21.08
N ALA A 361 -15.99 -2.32 19.92
CA ALA A 361 -15.96 -1.63 18.63
C ALA A 361 -17.02 -0.52 18.56
N ILE A 362 -18.24 -0.78 19.05
CA ILE A 362 -19.34 0.18 19.14
C ILE A 362 -18.96 1.36 20.04
N ASN A 363 -18.47 1.06 21.24
CA ASN A 363 -18.01 2.09 22.19
C ASN A 363 -16.89 2.96 21.59
N LEU A 364 -15.96 2.35 20.86
CA LEU A 364 -14.90 3.05 20.16
C LEU A 364 -15.47 3.96 19.06
N ALA A 365 -16.42 3.49 18.25
CA ALA A 365 -17.08 4.28 17.20
C ALA A 365 -17.76 5.53 17.78
N ASN A 366 -18.52 5.37 18.87
CA ASN A 366 -19.19 6.47 19.56
C ASN A 366 -18.19 7.49 20.14
N LYS A 367 -17.10 7.00 20.76
CA LYS A 367 -16.01 7.86 21.24
C LYS A 367 -15.37 8.66 20.11
N ILE A 368 -15.10 8.03 18.96
CA ILE A 368 -14.56 8.68 17.76
C ILE A 368 -15.52 9.75 17.21
N LYS A 369 -16.82 9.44 17.05
CA LYS A 369 -17.83 10.41 16.58
C LYS A 369 -17.89 11.65 17.46
N ASN A 370 -17.90 11.45 18.78
CA ASN A 370 -17.97 12.55 19.75
C ASN A 370 -16.71 13.41 19.74
N LEU A 371 -15.53 12.78 19.70
CA LEU A 371 -14.26 13.51 19.66
C LEU A 371 -14.07 14.25 18.33
N LYS A 372 -14.47 13.68 17.19
CA LYS A 372 -14.37 14.34 15.87
C LYS A 372 -15.02 15.72 15.89
N LYS A 373 -16.18 15.87 16.54
CA LYS A 373 -16.93 17.13 16.63
C LYS A 373 -16.24 18.18 17.50
N ARG A 374 -15.45 17.75 18.50
CA ARG A 374 -14.82 18.63 19.49
C ARG A 374 -13.36 18.96 19.16
N LEU A 375 -12.67 18.06 18.45
CA LEU A 375 -11.25 18.18 18.14
C LEU A 375 -11.02 19.24 17.05
N ASN A 376 -10.19 20.24 17.34
CA ASN A 376 -9.89 21.28 16.36
C ASN A 376 -9.05 20.71 15.19
N ILE A 377 -9.14 21.36 14.03
CA ILE A 377 -8.30 21.00 12.88
C ILE A 377 -6.83 21.14 13.27
N GLY A 378 -6.06 20.09 13.03
CA GLY A 378 -4.65 20.03 13.37
C GLY A 378 -4.38 19.75 14.85
N GLU A 379 -5.38 19.58 15.72
CA GLU A 379 -5.16 19.11 17.09
C GLU A 379 -4.98 17.58 17.10
N ILE A 380 -4.03 17.06 17.89
CA ILE A 380 -3.84 15.60 18.03
C ILE A 380 -4.41 15.18 19.37
N TYR A 381 -5.28 14.19 19.33
CA TYR A 381 -5.74 13.46 20.51
C TYR A 381 -5.06 12.09 20.57
N GLU A 382 -4.61 11.69 21.75
CA GLU A 382 -3.93 10.42 21.96
C GLU A 382 -4.35 9.81 23.30
N ASN A 383 -4.63 8.50 23.29
CA ASN A 383 -4.83 7.70 24.50
C ASN A 383 -4.23 6.29 24.32
N ASN A 384 -4.58 5.34 25.19
CA ASN A 384 -4.10 3.96 25.12
C ASN A 384 -4.71 3.15 23.97
N ASP A 385 -5.87 3.56 23.44
CA ASP A 385 -6.63 2.84 22.42
C ASP A 385 -6.26 3.30 21.01
N PHE A 386 -6.13 4.61 20.79
CA PHE A 386 -5.89 5.21 19.49
C PHE A 386 -5.28 6.62 19.55
N THR A 387 -4.78 7.05 18.40
CA THR A 387 -4.37 8.43 18.12
C THR A 387 -5.24 8.99 16.99
N MET A 388 -5.64 10.26 17.08
CA MET A 388 -6.55 10.90 16.12
C MET A 388 -6.16 12.34 15.80
N ILE A 389 -6.35 12.77 14.55
CA ILE A 389 -6.20 14.16 14.09
C ILE A 389 -7.29 14.51 13.07
N ASN A 390 -7.79 15.74 13.14
CA ASN A 390 -8.67 16.31 12.11
C ASN A 390 -7.83 17.09 11.07
N ILE A 391 -7.95 16.72 9.79
CA ILE A 391 -7.27 17.35 8.65
C ILE A 391 -8.30 18.07 7.78
N ASN A 392 -7.95 19.25 7.26
CA ASN A 392 -8.82 20.03 6.39
C ASN A 392 -8.98 19.35 5.00
N GLN A 393 -10.16 19.38 4.39
CA GLN A 393 -10.38 18.77 3.06
C GLN A 393 -9.53 19.41 1.96
N ILE A 394 -9.23 20.71 2.08
CA ILE A 394 -8.32 21.40 1.15
C ILE A 394 -6.94 20.72 1.19
N GLU A 395 -6.45 20.40 2.38
CA GLU A 395 -5.16 19.73 2.55
C GLU A 395 -5.19 18.30 2.01
N ILE A 396 -6.29 17.57 2.20
CA ILE A 396 -6.48 16.27 1.56
C ILE A 396 -6.38 16.40 0.02
N ARG A 397 -7.09 17.37 -0.57
CA ARG A 397 -7.10 17.59 -2.03
C ARG A 397 -5.73 18.02 -2.58
N GLU A 398 -5.05 18.94 -1.90
CA GLU A 398 -3.69 19.38 -2.27
C GLU A 398 -2.67 18.23 -2.25
N ASN A 399 -2.98 17.14 -1.53
CA ASN A 399 -2.14 15.95 -1.40
C ASN A 399 -2.67 14.73 -2.17
N ASN A 400 -3.57 14.90 -3.15
CA ASN A 400 -4.17 13.83 -3.97
C ASN A 400 -3.13 12.87 -4.61
N GLU A 401 -1.93 13.37 -4.94
CA GLU A 401 -0.85 12.52 -5.46
C GLU A 401 -0.46 11.39 -4.49
N ASN A 402 -0.48 11.66 -3.18
CA ASN A 402 -0.08 10.72 -2.15
C ASN A 402 -0.74 11.00 -0.79
N LEU A 403 -1.98 10.57 -0.61
CA LEU A 403 -2.70 10.61 0.68
C LEU A 403 -2.09 9.67 1.73
N PHE A 404 -1.26 8.71 1.33
CA PHE A 404 -0.65 7.76 2.26
C PHE A 404 0.22 8.47 3.32
N LYS A 405 0.73 9.67 3.03
CA LYS A 405 1.54 10.46 3.97
C LYS A 405 0.86 10.72 5.32
N PHE A 406 -0.47 10.81 5.34
CA PHE A 406 -1.26 11.01 6.56
C PHE A 406 -1.27 9.78 7.45
N ILE A 407 -1.07 8.59 6.88
CA ILE A 407 -1.01 7.32 7.60
C ILE A 407 0.40 6.71 7.68
N ALA A 408 1.43 7.47 7.24
CA ALA A 408 2.78 6.95 7.07
C ALA A 408 3.57 6.81 8.37
N CYS A 409 3.23 7.54 9.43
CA CYS A 409 3.94 7.52 10.72
C CYS A 409 2.94 7.46 11.86
N GLU A 410 3.32 6.87 12.99
CA GLU A 410 2.46 6.91 14.17
C GLU A 410 2.38 8.29 14.78
N ASN A 411 3.55 8.90 14.92
CA ASN A 411 3.67 10.22 15.43
C ASN A 411 3.20 11.23 14.37
N LEU A 412 1.90 11.52 14.41
CA LEU A 412 1.22 12.50 13.56
C LEU A 412 1.87 13.89 13.59
N ASN A 413 2.69 14.22 14.59
CA ASN A 413 3.44 15.47 14.60
C ASN A 413 4.53 15.53 13.52
N LEU A 414 5.09 14.39 13.09
CA LEU A 414 6.07 14.38 12.00
C LEU A 414 5.46 14.87 10.69
N HIS A 415 4.20 14.50 10.42
CA HIS A 415 3.45 15.04 9.30
C HIS A 415 3.27 16.57 9.43
N LYS A 416 2.88 17.05 10.62
CA LYS A 416 2.72 18.50 10.88
C LYS A 416 4.02 19.27 10.68
N ILE A 417 5.14 18.73 11.13
CA ILE A 417 6.47 19.35 10.97
C ILE A 417 6.77 19.53 9.48
N TRP A 418 6.60 18.46 8.69
CA TRP A 418 6.81 18.53 7.24
C TRP A 418 5.88 19.56 6.58
N TYR A 419 4.59 19.54 6.93
CA TYR A 419 3.62 20.50 6.41
C TYR A 419 3.96 21.96 6.77
N LYS A 420 4.39 22.22 8.00
CA LYS A 420 4.88 23.54 8.45
C LYS A 420 6.08 23.99 7.62
N ILE A 421 7.03 23.10 7.34
CA ILE A 421 8.19 23.36 6.49
C ILE A 421 7.74 23.69 5.06
N GLN A 422 6.86 22.88 4.47
CA GLN A 422 6.35 23.11 3.11
C GLN A 422 5.66 24.48 2.97
N LYS A 423 4.79 24.84 3.92
CA LYS A 423 4.09 26.12 3.93
C LYS A 423 5.05 27.30 4.07
N LYS A 424 5.96 27.25 5.05
CA LYS A 424 6.91 28.35 5.31
C LYS A 424 7.92 28.51 4.17
N ALA A 425 8.35 27.41 3.57
CA ALA A 425 9.40 27.39 2.56
C ALA A 425 8.91 27.32 1.11
N ARG A 426 7.60 27.54 0.85
CA ARG A 426 6.98 27.39 -0.48
C ARG A 426 7.71 28.14 -1.60
N LYS A 427 8.31 29.30 -1.31
CA LYS A 427 9.04 30.11 -2.29
C LYS A 427 10.43 29.56 -2.64
N ASN A 428 11.02 28.76 -1.75
CA ASN A 428 12.39 28.26 -1.84
C ASN A 428 12.44 26.78 -2.23
N LEU A 429 11.31 26.09 -2.23
CA LEU A 429 11.17 24.71 -2.66
C LEU A 429 10.60 24.64 -4.09
N ILE A 430 11.00 23.61 -4.82
CA ILE A 430 10.51 23.32 -6.18
C ILE A 430 10.38 21.80 -6.36
N PRO A 431 9.39 21.28 -7.11
CA PRO A 431 9.38 19.88 -7.50
C PRO A 431 10.67 19.52 -8.25
N PHE A 432 11.23 18.36 -7.97
CA PHE A 432 12.52 17.95 -8.53
C PHE A 432 12.46 17.84 -10.05
N SER A 433 11.32 17.38 -10.60
CA SER A 433 11.05 17.35 -12.05
C SER A 433 11.22 18.72 -12.71
N ASP A 434 10.75 19.77 -12.07
CA ASP A 434 10.67 21.10 -12.65
C ASP A 434 12.06 21.72 -12.70
N TYR A 435 12.85 21.53 -11.64
CA TYR A 435 14.25 21.92 -11.62
C TYR A 435 15.09 21.15 -12.63
N LEU A 436 14.92 19.83 -12.73
CA LEU A 436 15.62 19.02 -13.72
C LEU A 436 15.30 19.47 -15.15
N SER A 437 14.05 19.84 -15.42
CA SER A 437 13.64 20.38 -16.72
C SER A 437 14.33 21.70 -17.05
N GLN A 438 14.54 22.59 -16.06
CA GLN A 438 15.26 23.85 -16.24
C GLN A 438 16.73 23.68 -16.66
N ILE A 439 17.38 22.62 -16.18
CA ILE A 439 18.80 22.35 -16.45
C ILE A 439 19.02 21.30 -17.55
N GLY A 440 17.95 20.79 -18.19
CA GLY A 440 18.05 19.70 -19.15
C GLY A 440 18.55 18.37 -18.56
N GLY A 441 18.30 18.15 -17.27
CA GLY A 441 18.68 16.94 -16.53
C GLY A 441 17.57 15.88 -16.46
N ASP A 442 17.92 14.66 -16.02
CA ASP A 442 16.96 13.60 -15.70
C ASP A 442 17.48 12.70 -14.57
N ILE A 443 16.60 11.82 -14.09
CA ILE A 443 16.89 10.79 -13.10
C ILE A 443 17.07 9.44 -13.81
N GLU A 444 18.28 8.89 -13.79
CA GLU A 444 18.60 7.62 -14.43
C GLU A 444 18.88 6.51 -13.41
N GLU A 445 18.29 5.33 -13.60
CA GLU A 445 18.60 4.18 -12.75
C GLU A 445 20.07 3.81 -12.92
N GLY A 446 20.77 3.54 -11.81
CA GLY A 446 22.15 3.09 -11.85
C GLY A 446 22.38 1.78 -12.61
N ALA A 447 23.65 1.44 -12.79
CA ALA A 447 24.04 0.32 -13.63
C ALA A 447 23.48 -1.01 -13.11
N ARG A 448 22.88 -1.78 -14.00
CA ARG A 448 22.42 -3.16 -13.79
C ARG A 448 22.83 -4.00 -15.00
N ALA A 449 23.38 -5.19 -14.75
CA ALA A 449 23.55 -6.17 -15.81
C ALA A 449 22.20 -6.87 -16.02
N ARG A 450 21.47 -6.45 -17.05
CA ARG A 450 20.31 -7.17 -17.59
C ARG A 450 20.79 -7.95 -18.80
N SER A 451 20.31 -9.17 -19.01
CA SER A 451 20.75 -10.04 -20.12
C SER A 451 20.62 -9.39 -21.51
N GLN A 452 19.67 -8.48 -21.68
CA GLN A 452 19.48 -7.70 -22.92
C GLN A 452 20.56 -6.63 -23.16
N ILE A 453 21.34 -6.27 -22.14
CA ILE A 453 22.34 -5.20 -22.15
C ILE A 453 23.75 -5.76 -22.06
N LEU A 454 23.98 -6.67 -21.10
CA LEU A 454 25.27 -7.26 -20.80
C LEU A 454 25.06 -8.66 -20.22
N ARG A 455 25.64 -9.66 -20.86
CA ARG A 455 25.67 -11.06 -20.38
C ARG A 455 26.90 -11.32 -19.52
N ALA A 456 26.96 -10.66 -18.36
CA ALA A 456 27.96 -10.91 -17.33
C ALA A 456 27.44 -10.49 -15.95
N PRO A 457 27.94 -11.10 -14.86
CA PRO A 457 27.69 -10.58 -13.52
C PRO A 457 28.22 -9.15 -13.41
N ILE A 458 27.38 -8.21 -12.99
CA ILE A 458 27.79 -6.78 -12.97
C ILE A 458 29.05 -6.53 -12.13
N GLY A 459 29.27 -7.30 -11.06
CA GLY A 459 30.45 -7.14 -10.20
C GLY A 459 31.77 -7.43 -10.93
N SER A 460 31.76 -8.37 -11.87
CA SER A 460 32.94 -8.70 -12.69
C SER A 460 33.42 -7.54 -13.56
N MET A 461 32.58 -6.51 -13.79
CA MET A 461 32.93 -5.33 -14.59
C MET A 461 33.61 -4.22 -13.78
N TYR A 462 33.75 -4.38 -12.46
CA TYR A 462 34.26 -3.34 -11.58
C TYR A 462 35.67 -3.62 -11.07
N ILE A 463 36.39 -2.54 -10.80
CA ILE A 463 37.66 -2.50 -10.10
C ILE A 463 37.44 -1.61 -8.89
N LEU A 464 37.61 -2.17 -7.70
CA LEU A 464 37.24 -1.52 -6.45
C LEU A 464 38.32 -0.59 -5.94
N PHE A 465 37.91 0.53 -5.35
CA PHE A 465 38.84 1.48 -4.75
C PHE A 465 39.68 0.87 -3.62
N SER A 466 39.09 -0.02 -2.82
CA SER A 466 39.79 -0.65 -1.68
C SER A 466 39.40 -2.12 -1.49
N LYS A 467 40.32 -2.91 -0.92
CA LYS A 467 40.10 -4.33 -0.61
C LYS A 467 38.99 -4.55 0.42
N SER A 468 38.84 -3.62 1.38
CA SER A 468 37.74 -3.64 2.37
C SER A 468 36.35 -3.52 1.75
N ARG A 469 36.28 -3.09 0.47
CA ARG A 469 35.06 -2.96 -0.31
C ARG A 469 34.87 -4.13 -1.28
N ALA A 470 35.55 -5.27 -1.11
CA ALA A 470 35.30 -6.50 -1.87
C ALA A 470 34.57 -7.53 -0.98
N ASN A 471 33.25 -7.70 -1.16
CA ASN A 471 32.45 -8.58 -0.27
C ASN A 471 31.54 -9.55 -1.04
N LYS A 472 31.74 -9.69 -2.36
CA LYS A 472 31.05 -10.67 -3.21
C LYS A 472 32.08 -11.47 -3.98
N ARG A 473 31.71 -12.70 -4.39
CA ARG A 473 32.58 -13.59 -5.15
C ARG A 473 33.00 -13.00 -6.50
N GLU A 474 32.16 -12.14 -7.08
CA GLU A 474 32.46 -11.46 -8.34
C GLU A 474 33.37 -10.23 -8.19
N ASP A 475 33.62 -9.75 -6.97
CA ASP A 475 34.46 -8.58 -6.70
C ASP A 475 35.95 -9.02 -6.74
N LYS A 476 36.51 -9.15 -7.95
CA LYS A 476 37.82 -9.78 -8.18
C LYS A 476 39.00 -8.79 -8.17
N TRP A 477 38.77 -7.52 -8.53
CA TRP A 477 39.84 -6.55 -8.79
C TRP A 477 39.80 -5.37 -7.82
N VAL A 478 40.97 -4.97 -7.33
CA VAL A 478 41.19 -3.76 -6.52
C VAL A 478 42.24 -2.86 -7.18
N ILE A 479 42.12 -1.54 -7.01
CA ILE A 479 43.14 -0.59 -7.46
C ILE A 479 44.41 -0.80 -6.65
N LYS A 480 45.54 -1.02 -7.33
CA LYS A 480 46.88 -1.07 -6.73
C LYS A 480 47.61 0.26 -6.92
N ASP A 481 47.55 0.82 -8.13
CA ASP A 481 48.19 2.10 -8.46
C ASP A 481 47.56 2.74 -9.71
N ILE A 482 47.76 4.06 -9.89
CA ILE A 482 47.35 4.81 -11.08
C ILE A 482 48.55 5.60 -11.60
N THR A 483 49.08 5.19 -12.75
CA THR A 483 50.28 5.78 -13.38
C THR A 483 49.96 6.39 -14.74
N GLY A 484 50.00 7.73 -14.81
CA GLY A 484 49.76 8.49 -16.03
C GLY A 484 48.39 8.19 -16.66
N LYS A 485 48.38 7.41 -17.75
CA LYS A 485 47.15 7.03 -18.50
C LYS A 485 46.64 5.63 -18.17
N PHE A 486 47.20 4.96 -17.17
CA PHE A 486 46.90 3.57 -16.83
C PHE A 486 46.54 3.40 -15.36
N LEU A 487 45.65 2.44 -15.11
CA LEU A 487 45.33 1.90 -13.80
C LEU A 487 45.94 0.51 -13.69
N ILE A 488 46.63 0.22 -12.60
CA ILE A 488 47.13 -1.10 -12.26
C ILE A 488 46.14 -1.70 -11.26
N ALA A 489 45.46 -2.76 -11.67
CA ALA A 489 44.54 -3.50 -10.81
C ALA A 489 45.19 -4.80 -10.33
N GLU A 490 44.94 -5.18 -9.09
CA GLU A 490 45.39 -6.42 -8.48
C GLU A 490 44.21 -7.36 -8.28
N ASN A 491 44.41 -8.62 -8.66
CA ASN A 491 43.43 -9.68 -8.48
C ASN A 491 43.46 -10.19 -7.04
N LEU A 492 42.32 -10.21 -6.37
CA LEU A 492 42.23 -10.62 -4.97
C LEU A 492 42.41 -12.13 -4.74
N ILE A 493 42.38 -12.95 -5.80
CA ILE A 493 42.49 -14.42 -5.75
C ILE A 493 43.93 -14.84 -5.97
N ASP A 494 44.51 -14.50 -7.12
CA ASP A 494 45.85 -14.99 -7.53
C ASP A 494 46.96 -13.94 -7.41
N GLN A 495 46.65 -12.73 -6.90
CA GLN A 495 47.57 -11.60 -6.72
C GLN A 495 48.24 -11.12 -8.02
N LYS A 496 47.76 -11.55 -9.20
CA LYS A 496 48.26 -11.03 -10.47
C LYS A 496 47.81 -9.59 -10.65
N THR A 497 48.65 -8.82 -11.34
CA THR A 497 48.32 -7.44 -11.70
C THR A 497 48.04 -7.32 -13.18
N ILE A 498 47.12 -6.41 -13.51
CA ILE A 498 46.77 -6.09 -14.89
C ILE A 498 46.83 -4.58 -15.10
N LYS A 499 47.38 -4.17 -16.24
CA LYS A 499 47.51 -2.76 -16.63
C LYS A 499 46.40 -2.37 -17.59
N ILE A 500 45.54 -1.45 -17.16
CA ILE A 500 44.32 -1.08 -17.88
C ILE A 500 44.39 0.40 -18.28
N PRO A 501 44.22 0.74 -19.57
CA PRO A 501 44.14 2.13 -19.99
C PRO A 501 42.91 2.84 -19.36
N LEU A 502 43.10 4.03 -18.78
CA LEU A 502 42.00 4.81 -18.17
C LEU A 502 40.88 5.13 -19.17
N LYS A 503 41.20 5.24 -20.47
CA LYS A 503 40.20 5.42 -21.55
C LYS A 503 39.21 4.26 -21.69
N SER A 504 39.56 3.09 -21.16
CA SER A 504 38.72 1.89 -21.15
C SER A 504 37.85 1.78 -19.90
N LEU A 505 38.04 2.69 -18.95
CA LEU A 505 37.33 2.74 -17.68
C LEU A 505 36.48 4.01 -17.58
N LYS A 506 35.48 3.96 -16.70
CA LYS A 506 34.77 5.14 -16.17
C LYS A 506 34.71 5.04 -14.66
N TYR A 507 34.52 6.16 -13.98
CA TYR A 507 34.26 6.15 -12.55
C TYR A 507 32.90 5.51 -12.26
N GLY A 508 32.84 4.74 -11.18
CA GLY A 508 31.63 4.08 -10.75
C GLY A 508 31.56 3.94 -9.23
N LEU A 509 30.39 3.51 -8.77
CA LEU A 509 30.16 3.11 -7.39
C LEU A 509 29.50 1.73 -7.38
N ARG A 510 30.29 0.69 -7.08
CA ARG A 510 29.85 -0.71 -7.17
C ARG A 510 28.75 -1.05 -6.17
N ARG A 511 28.84 -0.48 -4.95
CA ARG A 511 27.91 -0.75 -3.83
C ARG A 511 27.73 0.46 -2.92
N LEU A 512 26.50 0.63 -2.45
CA LEU A 512 26.09 1.67 -1.51
C LEU A 512 26.54 1.43 -0.07
N SER A 513 26.40 0.18 0.38
CA SER A 513 26.60 -0.19 1.78
C SER A 513 28.01 0.17 2.25
N GLY A 514 28.10 0.86 3.39
CA GLY A 514 29.37 1.26 4.00
C GLY A 514 30.01 2.53 3.40
N ILE A 515 29.33 3.23 2.49
CA ILE A 515 29.78 4.57 2.07
C ILE A 515 29.38 5.58 3.13
N ASN A 516 30.32 6.02 3.94
CA ASN A 516 30.11 6.91 5.09
C ASN A 516 30.56 8.35 4.87
N MET A 517 31.01 8.72 3.67
CA MET A 517 31.41 10.09 3.33
C MET A 517 30.51 10.67 2.25
N ILE A 518 30.32 11.98 2.27
CA ILE A 518 29.42 12.68 1.33
C ILE A 518 30.08 12.99 -0.02
N ASP A 519 31.40 13.23 -0.04
CA ASP A 519 32.19 13.44 -1.27
C ASP A 519 32.98 12.17 -1.61
N LEU A 520 32.71 11.63 -2.79
CA LEU A 520 33.34 10.41 -3.28
C LEU A 520 34.48 10.68 -4.25
N SER A 521 34.79 11.93 -4.59
CA SER A 521 35.72 12.31 -5.67
C SER A 521 37.05 11.53 -5.68
N ASN A 522 37.57 11.20 -4.49
CA ASN A 522 38.85 10.51 -4.31
C ASN A 522 38.72 9.04 -3.86
N ARG A 523 37.50 8.48 -3.82
CA ARG A 523 37.20 7.13 -3.31
C ARG A 523 36.28 6.36 -4.28
N LEU A 524 36.49 6.53 -5.58
CA LEU A 524 35.66 5.94 -6.64
C LEU A 524 36.18 4.59 -7.10
N ASP A 525 35.25 3.68 -7.36
CA ASP A 525 35.53 2.47 -8.10
C ASP A 525 35.66 2.80 -9.60
N TYR A 526 36.19 1.87 -10.39
CA TYR A 526 36.16 1.96 -11.84
C TYR A 526 35.26 0.88 -12.43
N ILE A 527 34.59 1.20 -13.53
CA ILE A 527 33.79 0.28 -14.31
C ILE A 527 34.37 0.16 -15.72
N LEU A 528 34.53 -1.06 -16.20
CA LEU A 528 34.99 -1.36 -17.54
C LEU A 528 33.92 -0.99 -18.58
N VAL A 529 34.31 -0.17 -19.57
CA VAL A 529 33.41 0.33 -20.63
C VAL A 529 33.92 0.11 -22.05
N LYS A 530 35.20 -0.26 -22.21
CA LYS A 530 35.81 -0.53 -23.50
C LYS A 530 36.83 -1.66 -23.36
N GLU A 531 37.06 -2.40 -24.43
CA GLU A 531 38.15 -3.36 -24.52
C GLU A 531 39.53 -2.71 -24.32
N PHE A 532 40.51 -3.54 -23.97
CA PHE A 532 41.92 -3.18 -23.85
C PHE A 532 42.81 -4.42 -24.04
N PRO A 533 44.12 -4.25 -24.34
CA PRO A 533 45.06 -5.37 -24.42
C PRO A 533 45.14 -6.12 -23.08
N GLY A 534 44.91 -7.43 -23.08
CA GLY A 534 44.84 -8.25 -21.85
C GLY A 534 43.45 -8.42 -21.27
N LEU A 535 42.38 -7.97 -21.95
CA LEU A 535 41.00 -8.15 -21.48
C LEU A 535 40.63 -9.60 -21.15
N LYS A 536 41.19 -10.59 -21.86
CA LYS A 536 40.95 -12.01 -21.59
C LYS A 536 41.43 -12.40 -20.18
N ASP A 537 42.53 -11.83 -19.71
CA ASP A 537 43.09 -12.10 -18.37
C ASP A 537 42.34 -11.35 -17.27
N PHE A 538 41.54 -10.34 -17.63
CA PHE A 538 40.68 -9.61 -16.69
C PHE A 538 39.51 -10.49 -16.19
N PHE A 539 39.03 -11.40 -17.02
CA PHE A 539 37.92 -12.30 -16.71
C PHE A 539 38.46 -13.71 -16.45
N LEU A 540 38.02 -14.34 -15.35
CA LEU A 540 38.50 -15.67 -14.97
C LEU A 540 37.53 -16.77 -15.40
N THR A 541 36.24 -16.50 -15.26
CA THR A 541 35.16 -17.50 -15.40
C THR A 541 34.08 -17.06 -16.37
N GLU A 542 34.10 -15.78 -16.75
CA GLU A 542 33.08 -15.16 -17.58
C GLU A 542 33.33 -15.40 -19.07
N ASN A 543 32.26 -15.49 -19.86
CA ASN A 543 32.37 -15.64 -21.32
C ASN A 543 32.76 -14.31 -21.96
N VAL A 544 34.05 -14.16 -22.26
CA VAL A 544 34.64 -12.91 -22.79
C VAL A 544 34.07 -12.55 -24.16
N ASP A 545 33.83 -13.51 -25.04
CA ASP A 545 33.30 -13.26 -26.39
C ASP A 545 31.89 -12.67 -26.32
N SER A 546 31.06 -13.19 -25.42
CA SER A 546 29.73 -12.64 -25.14
C SER A 546 29.83 -11.20 -24.62
N ILE A 547 30.75 -10.92 -23.69
CA ILE A 547 30.96 -9.58 -23.14
C ILE A 547 31.41 -8.61 -24.22
N LEU A 548 32.41 -9.00 -25.04
CA LEU A 548 32.92 -8.19 -26.15
C LEU A 548 31.79 -7.80 -27.11
N SER A 549 30.91 -8.75 -27.46
CA SER A 549 29.75 -8.47 -28.32
C SER A 549 28.75 -7.46 -27.72
N ASP A 550 28.69 -7.38 -26.38
CA ASP A 550 27.78 -6.51 -25.64
C ASP A 550 28.43 -5.15 -25.26
N LEU A 551 29.77 -5.01 -25.32
CA LEU A 551 30.51 -3.84 -24.81
C LEU A 551 30.06 -2.51 -25.42
N MET A 552 29.73 -2.47 -26.71
CA MET A 552 29.25 -1.24 -27.36
C MET A 552 27.90 -0.79 -26.78
N LYS A 553 26.96 -1.74 -26.63
CA LYS A 553 25.64 -1.49 -26.03
C LYS A 553 25.78 -1.07 -24.58
N TRP A 554 26.64 -1.76 -23.83
CA TRP A 554 27.00 -1.45 -22.45
C TRP A 554 27.57 -0.04 -22.29
N ARG A 555 28.55 0.35 -23.12
CA ARG A 555 29.13 1.69 -23.12
C ARG A 555 28.08 2.78 -23.37
N LYS A 556 27.20 2.57 -24.35
CA LYS A 556 26.08 3.49 -24.64
C LYS A 556 25.12 3.58 -23.46
N TYR A 557 24.76 2.45 -22.86
CA TYR A 557 23.90 2.38 -21.68
C TYR A 557 24.47 3.19 -20.49
N LEU A 558 25.76 3.02 -20.20
CA LEU A 558 26.45 3.72 -19.11
C LEU A 558 26.64 5.21 -19.37
N SER A 559 26.94 5.61 -20.61
CA SER A 559 27.22 7.01 -20.96
C SER A 559 26.05 7.94 -20.61
N ARG A 560 24.80 7.46 -20.73
CA ARG A 560 23.58 8.19 -20.40
C ARG A 560 23.35 8.38 -18.89
N ARG A 561 24.15 7.72 -18.04
CA ARG A 561 24.05 7.70 -16.57
C ARG A 561 25.15 8.49 -15.87
N LEU A 562 26.12 9.03 -16.61
CA LEU A 562 27.18 9.81 -16.00
C LEU A 562 26.60 11.03 -15.29
N SER A 563 26.86 11.12 -13.99
CA SER A 563 26.29 12.14 -13.10
C SER A 563 27.34 12.61 -12.10
N LYS A 564 27.16 13.79 -11.51
CA LYS A 564 27.98 14.28 -10.39
C LYS A 564 27.35 13.99 -9.02
N MET A 565 26.13 13.46 -9.02
CA MET A 565 25.35 13.25 -7.82
C MET A 565 24.56 11.94 -7.91
N LEU A 566 24.64 11.15 -6.84
CA LEU A 566 23.90 9.92 -6.66
C LEU A 566 22.90 10.07 -5.51
N ILE A 567 21.75 9.42 -5.62
CA ILE A 567 20.73 9.38 -4.55
C ILE A 567 20.29 7.94 -4.33
N ALA A 568 20.35 7.45 -3.10
CA ALA A 568 19.84 6.14 -2.74
C ALA A 568 18.32 6.10 -2.92
N PHE A 569 17.80 5.04 -3.55
CA PHE A 569 16.35 4.86 -3.70
C PHE A 569 15.82 3.52 -3.24
N ARG A 570 16.72 2.62 -2.86
CA ARG A 570 16.39 1.29 -2.35
C ARG A 570 17.38 0.94 -1.24
N PHE A 571 16.97 1.10 0.01
CA PHE A 571 17.83 0.92 1.19
C PHE A 571 17.01 0.63 2.45
N ASP A 572 17.65 0.04 3.45
CA ASP A 572 17.09 -0.09 4.80
C ASP A 572 17.61 1.06 5.67
N MET A 573 16.72 1.90 6.19
CA MET A 573 17.10 3.03 7.04
C MET A 573 17.74 2.62 8.36
N SER A 574 17.44 1.41 8.83
CA SER A 574 17.89 0.88 10.12
C SER A 574 19.14 0.00 10.03
N ALA A 575 19.61 -0.28 8.80
CA ALA A 575 20.75 -1.15 8.59
C ALA A 575 22.06 -0.49 9.03
N LYS A 576 22.96 -1.28 9.62
CA LYS A 576 24.30 -0.85 10.06
C LYS A 576 25.14 -0.21 8.95
N GLY A 577 24.89 -0.59 7.69
CA GLY A 577 25.59 -0.07 6.52
C GLY A 577 25.01 1.22 5.93
N THR A 578 23.91 1.73 6.48
CA THR A 578 23.22 2.95 6.02
C THR A 578 23.63 4.13 6.89
N THR A 579 24.32 5.09 6.29
CA THR A 579 24.90 6.27 6.95
C THR A 579 24.44 7.57 6.26
N LEU A 580 24.42 7.60 4.94
CA LEU A 580 24.05 8.72 4.09
C LEU A 580 23.09 8.25 2.98
N PHE A 581 22.42 9.21 2.31
CA PHE A 581 21.43 8.94 1.27
C PHE A 581 21.74 9.60 -0.07
N SER A 582 22.72 10.50 -0.12
CA SER A 582 23.19 11.11 -1.36
C SER A 582 24.69 11.38 -1.32
N TRP A 583 25.31 11.31 -2.49
CA TRP A 583 26.75 11.43 -2.66
C TRP A 583 27.09 12.31 -3.83
N TYR A 584 28.12 13.11 -3.65
CA TYR A 584 28.68 13.99 -4.66
C TYR A 584 30.00 13.42 -5.22
N SER A 585 30.31 13.77 -6.46
CA SER A 585 31.64 13.58 -7.06
C SER A 585 31.93 14.73 -8.02
N SER A 586 33.14 15.30 -7.91
CA SER A 586 33.64 16.34 -8.84
C SER A 586 33.82 15.83 -10.26
N VAL A 587 34.08 14.52 -10.41
CA VAL A 587 34.15 13.82 -11.68
C VAL A 587 32.87 13.00 -11.93
N PRO A 588 32.34 12.96 -13.16
CA PRO A 588 31.13 12.19 -13.44
C PRO A 588 31.32 10.68 -13.20
N LEU A 589 30.39 10.06 -12.47
CA LEU A 589 30.40 8.63 -12.12
C LEU A 589 29.10 7.93 -12.49
N ILE A 590 29.13 6.58 -12.48
CA ILE A 590 27.96 5.73 -12.60
C ILE A 590 27.69 4.98 -11.29
N GLY A 591 26.54 5.23 -10.67
CA GLY A 591 26.10 4.52 -9.48
C GLY A 591 25.59 3.10 -9.74
N CYS A 592 25.54 2.27 -8.70
CA CYS A 592 24.96 0.92 -8.75
C CYS A 592 23.43 0.93 -8.90
N GLY A 593 22.83 -0.21 -9.25
CA GLY A 593 21.40 -0.34 -9.55
C GLY A 593 20.40 -0.01 -8.43
N VAL A 594 20.85 0.43 -7.25
CA VAL A 594 20.02 0.87 -6.12
C VAL A 594 20.14 2.38 -5.83
N VAL A 595 20.84 3.12 -6.71
CA VAL A 595 20.91 4.59 -6.70
C VAL A 595 20.39 5.20 -8.00
N TRP A 596 19.85 6.40 -7.89
CA TRP A 596 19.53 7.29 -8.99
C TRP A 596 20.75 8.12 -9.33
N ASN A 597 21.04 8.24 -10.62
CA ASN A 597 22.09 9.08 -11.19
C ASN A 597 21.41 10.36 -11.68
N ILE A 598 21.82 11.51 -11.15
CA ILE A 598 21.19 12.79 -11.46
C ILE A 598 22.03 13.52 -12.51
N THR A 599 21.54 13.54 -13.75
CA THR A 599 22.25 14.10 -14.89
C THR A 599 21.97 15.59 -15.05
N GLY A 600 22.85 16.30 -15.76
CA GLY A 600 22.68 17.73 -16.07
C GLY A 600 23.06 18.71 -14.94
N LEU A 601 23.40 18.21 -13.74
CA LEU A 601 23.79 19.08 -12.62
C LEU A 601 25.18 19.70 -12.79
N MET A 602 25.24 21.00 -12.54
CA MET A 602 26.49 21.74 -12.32
C MET A 602 27.08 21.43 -10.94
N ASP A 603 28.37 21.74 -10.76
CA ASP A 603 29.15 21.36 -9.58
C ASP A 603 28.57 21.88 -8.26
N GLU A 604 28.31 23.18 -8.19
CA GLU A 604 27.77 23.81 -6.99
C GLU A 604 26.37 23.32 -6.65
N ASP A 605 25.52 23.11 -7.66
CA ASP A 605 24.15 22.66 -7.45
C ASP A 605 24.12 21.19 -7.03
N ALA A 606 25.04 20.37 -7.55
CA ALA A 606 25.23 19.00 -7.07
C ALA A 606 25.63 18.98 -5.59
N LYS A 607 26.53 19.87 -5.14
CA LYS A 607 26.88 20.00 -3.72
C LYS A 607 25.69 20.43 -2.87
N VAL A 608 24.99 21.50 -3.28
CA VAL A 608 23.79 22.01 -2.58
C VAL A 608 22.72 20.93 -2.45
N LEU A 609 22.42 20.22 -3.53
CA LEU A 609 21.42 19.15 -3.49
C LEU A 609 21.91 17.93 -2.70
N THR A 610 23.21 17.65 -2.68
CA THR A 610 23.76 16.58 -1.83
C THR A 610 23.59 16.91 -0.34
N ILE A 611 23.73 18.18 0.06
CA ILE A 611 23.37 18.64 1.42
C ILE A 611 21.87 18.47 1.66
N TRP A 612 21.02 18.94 0.74
CA TRP A 612 19.56 18.79 0.86
C TRP A 612 19.14 17.34 1.06
N PHE A 613 19.60 16.42 0.20
CA PHE A 613 19.18 15.02 0.25
C PHE A 613 19.69 14.26 1.46
N ASN A 614 20.77 14.72 2.09
CA ASN A 614 21.23 14.18 3.36
C ASN A 614 20.58 14.85 4.58
N SER A 615 19.92 16.00 4.43
CA SER A 615 19.23 16.67 5.56
C SER A 615 18.10 15.82 6.14
N THR A 616 17.92 15.87 7.46
CA THR A 616 16.80 15.22 8.17
C THR A 616 15.46 15.74 7.68
N ILE A 617 15.40 16.97 7.17
CA ILE A 617 14.22 17.59 6.57
C ILE A 617 13.80 16.81 5.31
N ASN A 618 14.74 16.55 4.40
CA ASN A 618 14.44 15.75 3.22
C ASN A 618 14.23 14.27 3.56
N ILE A 619 14.95 13.74 4.56
CA ILE A 619 14.77 12.36 5.00
C ILE A 619 13.36 12.16 5.58
N LEU A 620 12.83 13.13 6.34
CA LEU A 620 11.43 13.13 6.79
C LEU A 620 10.47 13.11 5.58
N GLN A 621 10.71 13.97 4.58
CA GLN A 621 9.91 13.94 3.34
C GLN A 621 9.95 12.55 2.67
N MET A 622 11.13 11.96 2.53
CA MET A 622 11.30 10.63 1.95
C MET A 622 10.58 9.57 2.80
N PHE A 623 10.70 9.63 4.12
CA PHE A 623 10.05 8.71 5.04
C PHE A 623 8.52 8.77 4.92
N LEU A 624 7.93 9.96 4.81
CA LEU A 624 6.48 10.16 4.65
C LEU A 624 5.97 9.75 3.25
N ASN A 625 6.82 9.85 2.22
CA ASN A 625 6.47 9.49 0.83
C ASN A 625 6.93 8.09 0.43
N ARG A 626 7.38 7.26 1.39
CA ARG A 626 7.91 5.94 1.10
C ARG A 626 6.85 5.02 0.48
N VAL A 627 7.33 4.08 -0.33
CA VAL A 627 6.57 2.86 -0.61
C VAL A 627 6.77 1.92 0.57
N GLU A 628 5.70 1.53 1.24
CA GLU A 628 5.77 0.47 2.24
C GLU A 628 6.18 -0.84 1.57
N THR A 629 7.45 -1.16 1.74
CA THR A 629 7.96 -2.53 1.68
C THR A 629 8.05 -3.03 3.13
N ARG A 630 8.05 -4.35 3.36
CA ARG A 630 8.11 -4.88 4.73
C ARG A 630 9.27 -4.23 5.52
N GLY A 631 8.95 -3.55 6.62
CA GLY A 631 9.93 -3.01 7.55
C GLY A 631 10.42 -1.57 7.35
N ALA A 632 11.64 -1.31 7.84
CA ALA A 632 12.38 -0.04 7.69
C ALA A 632 12.99 0.14 6.28
N TRP A 633 12.60 -0.72 5.34
CA TRP A 633 13.09 -0.70 3.99
C TRP A 633 12.34 0.33 3.14
N MET A 634 13.10 1.18 2.47
CA MET A 634 12.61 2.29 1.67
C MET A 634 12.80 1.99 0.19
N GLN A 635 11.73 2.19 -0.59
CA GLN A 635 11.80 2.19 -2.04
C GLN A 635 11.13 3.42 -2.64
N PHE A 636 11.84 4.10 -3.54
CA PHE A 636 11.36 5.28 -4.26
C PHE A 636 11.41 5.05 -5.76
N HIS A 637 10.23 4.94 -6.38
CA HIS A 637 10.13 4.89 -7.84
C HIS A 637 10.50 6.26 -8.45
N LYS A 638 10.93 6.26 -9.73
CA LYS A 638 11.32 7.48 -10.45
C LYS A 638 10.25 8.58 -10.40
N TYR A 639 8.96 8.23 -10.49
CA TYR A 639 7.88 9.21 -10.41
C TYR A 639 7.76 9.87 -9.01
N VAL A 640 7.96 9.10 -7.93
CA VAL A 640 7.98 9.64 -6.57
C VAL A 640 9.15 10.61 -6.42
N MET A 641 10.33 10.21 -6.88
CA MET A 641 11.52 11.08 -6.86
C MET A 641 11.30 12.38 -7.63
N LYS A 642 10.67 12.33 -8.81
CA LYS A 642 10.32 13.51 -9.61
C LYS A 642 9.39 14.47 -8.86
N SER A 643 8.49 13.95 -8.04
CA SER A 643 7.54 14.75 -7.26
C SER A 643 8.08 15.31 -5.94
N LEU A 644 9.25 14.87 -5.48
CA LEU A 644 9.83 15.39 -4.23
C LEU A 644 10.15 16.88 -4.38
N LEU A 645 9.88 17.63 -3.32
CA LEU A 645 10.33 19.01 -3.21
C LEU A 645 11.82 19.02 -2.87
N ILE A 646 12.57 19.84 -3.60
CA ILE A 646 13.98 20.12 -3.32
C ILE A 646 14.17 21.60 -3.03
N LEU A 647 15.25 21.93 -2.32
CA LEU A 647 15.73 23.30 -2.27
C LEU A 647 16.03 23.77 -3.69
N ASN A 648 15.41 24.88 -4.12
CA ASN A 648 15.56 25.43 -5.47
C ASN A 648 16.89 26.17 -5.62
N PRO A 649 17.93 25.59 -6.25
CA PRO A 649 19.24 26.22 -6.34
C PRO A 649 19.19 27.53 -7.15
N SER A 650 18.35 27.59 -8.18
CA SER A 650 18.17 28.76 -9.06
C SER A 650 17.58 29.98 -8.35
N LYS A 651 16.94 29.81 -7.18
CA LYS A 651 16.35 30.91 -6.39
C LYS A 651 17.14 31.26 -5.13
N LEU A 652 18.29 30.62 -4.90
CA LEU A 652 19.14 30.95 -3.76
C LEU A 652 19.87 32.26 -3.99
N THR A 653 19.80 33.16 -3.01
CA THR A 653 20.69 34.33 -2.94
C THR A 653 22.14 33.86 -2.84
N LYS A 654 23.10 34.66 -3.33
CA LYS A 654 24.53 34.34 -3.28
C LYS A 654 25.01 33.94 -1.87
N ASP A 655 24.56 34.66 -0.83
CA ASP A 655 24.96 34.38 0.56
C ASP A 655 24.45 33.02 1.04
N LYS A 656 23.17 32.70 0.83
CA LYS A 656 22.60 31.39 1.15
C LYS A 656 23.32 30.25 0.41
N LYS A 657 23.62 30.43 -0.88
CA LYS A 657 24.37 29.43 -1.65
C LYS A 657 25.78 29.25 -1.08
N LYS A 658 26.46 30.35 -0.75
CA LYS A 658 27.79 30.33 -0.13
C LYS A 658 27.78 29.60 1.22
N SER A 659 26.80 29.85 2.09
CA SER A 659 26.68 29.14 3.38
C SER A 659 26.49 27.63 3.21
N LEU A 660 25.71 27.19 2.22
CA LEU A 660 25.51 25.77 1.93
C LEU A 660 26.80 25.11 1.41
N LEU A 661 27.52 25.79 0.51
CA LEU A 661 28.79 25.31 -0.02
C LEU A 661 29.87 25.24 1.06
N GLN A 662 29.91 26.23 1.97
CA GLN A 662 30.82 26.21 3.11
C GLN A 662 30.56 25.00 4.01
N VAL A 663 29.29 24.73 4.35
CA VAL A 663 28.95 23.54 5.14
C VAL A 663 29.36 22.27 4.40
N PHE A 664 29.15 22.18 3.09
CA PHE A 664 29.64 21.05 2.29
C PHE A 664 31.16 20.87 2.41
N ASP A 665 31.93 21.93 2.23
CA ASP A 665 33.40 21.87 2.29
C ASP A 665 33.95 21.47 3.67
N GLU A 666 33.26 21.84 4.74
CA GLU A 666 33.63 21.46 6.11
C GLU A 666 33.36 19.98 6.40
N ILE A 667 32.32 19.38 5.80
CA ILE A 667 31.92 18.00 6.08
C ILE A 667 32.40 16.99 5.03
N LYS A 668 32.89 17.43 3.87
CA LYS A 668 33.17 16.54 2.72
C LYS A 668 34.10 15.37 3.04
N ASN A 669 35.01 15.59 4.00
CA ASN A 669 36.01 14.61 4.43
C ASN A 669 35.63 13.84 5.71
N LEU A 670 34.47 14.11 6.31
CA LEU A 670 34.03 13.46 7.55
C LEU A 670 33.42 12.09 7.28
N GLU A 671 33.72 11.14 8.14
CA GLU A 671 33.08 9.83 8.18
C GLU A 671 31.87 9.87 9.12
N PHE A 672 30.69 9.58 8.59
CA PHE A 672 29.44 9.59 9.34
C PHE A 672 29.18 8.22 10.00
N PRO A 673 28.71 8.18 11.25
CA PRO A 673 28.24 6.95 11.87
C PRO A 673 26.93 6.48 11.22
N THR A 674 26.36 5.37 11.69
CA THR A 674 25.07 4.87 11.18
C THR A 674 24.00 5.97 11.27
N PHE A 675 23.03 5.94 10.36
CA PHE A 675 22.00 6.96 10.32
C PHE A 675 21.19 7.03 11.64
N LEU A 676 20.92 5.89 12.28
CA LEU A 676 20.24 5.85 13.56
C LEU A 676 21.06 6.53 14.67
N ASN A 677 22.35 6.22 14.79
CA ASN A 677 23.24 6.90 15.74
C ASN A 677 23.32 8.40 15.47
N GLN A 678 23.31 8.83 14.20
CA GLN A 678 23.30 10.26 13.89
C GLN A 678 22.08 10.98 14.48
N LEU A 679 20.91 10.34 14.47
CA LEU A 679 19.69 10.90 15.05
C LEU A 679 19.69 10.81 16.58
N GLU A 680 20.07 9.65 17.12
CA GLU A 680 20.11 9.38 18.57
C GLU A 680 21.07 10.33 19.30
N GLU A 681 22.28 10.49 18.77
CA GLU A 681 23.35 11.29 19.37
C GLU A 681 23.32 12.76 18.92
N SER A 682 22.36 13.14 18.05
CA SER A 682 22.30 14.47 17.43
C SER A 682 23.63 14.89 16.78
N HIS A 683 24.19 14.01 15.94
CA HIS A 683 25.55 14.13 15.42
C HIS A 683 25.87 15.53 14.85
N PRO A 684 26.98 16.18 15.27
CA PRO A 684 27.25 17.59 14.96
C PRO A 684 27.21 17.94 13.47
N ALA A 685 27.75 17.08 12.60
CA ALA A 685 27.73 17.33 11.16
C ALA A 685 26.31 17.25 10.56
N ARG A 686 25.45 16.36 11.10
CA ARG A 686 24.03 16.23 10.69
C ARG A 686 23.25 17.46 11.12
N ARG A 687 23.45 17.87 12.39
CA ARG A 687 22.86 19.08 12.95
C ARG A 687 23.25 20.33 12.17
N LYS A 688 24.53 20.47 11.80
CA LYS A 688 25.02 21.59 10.98
C LYS A 688 24.34 21.65 9.60
N ILE A 689 24.16 20.50 8.94
CA ILE A 689 23.42 20.40 7.67
C ILE A 689 21.98 20.86 7.85
N ASP A 690 21.29 20.39 8.89
CA ASP A 690 19.89 20.69 9.10
C ASP A 690 19.66 22.16 9.49
N GLU A 691 20.55 22.73 10.31
CA GLU A 691 20.53 24.14 10.68
C GLU A 691 20.72 25.06 9.47
N VAL A 692 21.72 24.80 8.60
CA VAL A 692 21.93 25.64 7.41
C VAL A 692 20.76 25.54 6.43
N ILE A 693 20.15 24.35 6.30
CA ILE A 693 18.97 24.15 5.46
C ILE A 693 17.78 24.92 6.04
N LEU A 694 17.45 24.77 7.32
CA LEU A 694 16.31 25.47 7.91
C LEU A 694 16.51 27.00 7.93
N LYS A 695 17.73 27.50 8.19
CA LYS A 695 18.08 28.93 8.04
C LYS A 695 17.83 29.40 6.59
N THR A 696 18.25 28.61 5.61
CA THR A 696 18.02 28.89 4.17
C THR A 696 16.52 28.97 3.83
N LEU A 697 15.70 28.11 4.45
CA LEU A 697 14.24 28.07 4.32
C LEU A 697 13.52 29.17 5.13
N GLY A 698 14.25 30.00 5.90
CA GLY A 698 13.71 31.16 6.62
C GLY A 698 13.24 30.89 8.05
N PHE A 699 13.70 29.80 8.68
CA PHE A 699 13.45 29.55 10.10
C PHE A 699 14.41 30.34 10.99
N LYS A 700 13.91 30.81 12.14
CA LYS A 700 14.70 31.53 13.16
C LYS A 700 15.43 30.54 14.06
N GLU A 701 16.55 30.94 14.67
CA GLU A 701 17.41 30.03 15.45
C GLU A 701 16.68 29.26 16.55
N LYS A 702 15.82 29.94 17.32
CA LYS A 702 14.99 29.28 18.34
C LYS A 702 14.05 28.23 17.72
N GLU A 703 13.38 28.56 16.62
CA GLU A 703 12.49 27.61 15.94
C GLU A 703 13.25 26.41 15.39
N ILE A 704 14.49 26.61 14.92
CA ILE A 704 15.35 25.55 14.41
C ILE A 704 15.71 24.59 15.55
N LYS A 705 16.17 25.14 16.68
CA LYS A 705 16.52 24.34 17.86
C LYS A 705 15.34 23.48 18.32
N ASP A 706 14.19 24.11 18.57
CA ASP A 706 12.99 23.43 19.05
C ASP A 706 12.52 22.34 18.06
N LEU A 707 12.61 22.61 16.75
CA LEU A 707 12.23 21.65 15.70
C LEU A 707 13.18 20.46 15.67
N LEU A 708 14.49 20.67 15.67
CA LEU A 708 15.48 19.59 15.58
C LEU A 708 15.52 18.73 16.85
N ASP A 709 15.45 19.36 18.02
CA ASP A 709 15.44 18.68 19.32
C ASP A 709 14.21 17.74 19.43
N TYR A 710 13.10 18.04 18.73
CA TYR A 710 11.95 17.14 18.61
C TYR A 710 12.10 16.13 17.46
N LEU A 711 12.49 16.59 16.26
CA LEU A 711 12.46 15.80 15.04
C LEU A 711 13.38 14.58 15.11
N TYR A 712 14.58 14.75 15.67
CA TYR A 712 15.58 13.68 15.74
C TYR A 712 15.09 12.47 16.55
N PRO A 713 14.73 12.61 17.85
CA PRO A 713 14.24 11.48 18.63
C PRO A 713 12.89 10.95 18.11
N ALA A 714 12.03 11.80 17.55
CA ALA A 714 10.76 11.35 16.97
C ALA A 714 10.97 10.46 15.75
N LEU A 715 11.80 10.88 14.79
CA LEU A 715 12.10 10.11 13.59
C LEU A 715 12.90 8.84 13.91
N HIS A 716 13.84 8.92 14.86
CA HIS A 716 14.59 7.77 15.35
C HIS A 716 13.67 6.64 15.84
N ARG A 717 12.71 6.98 16.72
CA ARG A 717 11.73 6.02 17.25
C ARG A 717 10.85 5.39 16.17
N GLU A 718 10.38 6.17 15.19
CA GLU A 718 9.61 5.65 14.06
C GLU A 718 10.40 4.62 13.24
N ILE A 719 11.68 4.88 12.97
CA ILE A 719 12.51 3.96 12.19
C ILE A 719 12.79 2.67 12.98
N LEU A 720 13.07 2.77 14.29
CA LEU A 720 13.23 1.59 15.15
C LEU A 720 11.96 0.74 15.19
N ARG A 721 10.79 1.37 15.30
CA ARG A 721 9.49 0.69 15.26
C ARG A 721 9.26 -0.05 13.94
N LEU A 722 9.60 0.57 12.80
CA LEU A 722 9.54 -0.12 11.51
C LEU A 722 10.48 -1.33 11.43
N LYS A 723 11.63 -1.28 12.13
CA LYS A 723 12.56 -2.40 12.22
C LYS A 723 12.00 -3.54 13.07
N GLU A 724 11.32 -3.24 14.19
CA GLU A 724 10.67 -4.25 15.04
C GLU A 724 9.56 -5.00 14.30
N LEU A 725 8.78 -4.29 13.47
CA LEU A 725 7.77 -4.89 12.58
C LEU A 725 8.36 -5.85 11.51
N MET A 726 9.69 -5.97 11.39
CA MET A 726 10.35 -6.98 10.54
C MET A 726 10.66 -8.29 11.26
N ALA A 727 10.70 -8.26 12.60
CA ALA A 727 11.11 -9.39 13.43
C ALA A 727 9.92 -10.29 13.84
N GLY A 728 8.69 -9.77 13.78
CA GLY A 728 7.45 -10.53 13.87
C GLY A 728 6.83 -10.75 12.50
#